data_AF-F9WH60-F1
#
_entry.id   AF-F9WH60-F1
#
_cell.length_a   1.000
_cell.length_b   1.000
_cell.length_c   1.000
_cell.angle_alpha   90.00
_cell.angle_beta   90.00
_cell.angle_gamma   90.00
#
_symmetry.space_group_name_H-M   'P 1'
#
loop_
_entity.id
_entity.type
_entity.pdbx_description
1 polymer ?
#
loop_
_entity_poly.entity_id
_entity_poly.type
_entity_poly.pdbx_seq_one_letter_code
_entity_poly.pdbx_strand_id
1 'polypeptide(L)'
;MTQAYVRAESQVACFLRRLLHKYPASVRDVNPAIQSDDEFSKLESARLGAIASEKCNLDLLNIIENRQFSRSVMLIEDDTYVKLAQDEYLGLESELQKLCSTKPFSSAAGASLCVTRDIAYYNFRLLKARHARRRIAEVPLFPVDDEKLFSLTDEYVAIPTKVVESRVRNDPFSLFLKQNERAVKDSTLAAHTLRLRSTAEVRRQQIAEEEVKMQRVSKRRENAATRKYPMLRTFFESLSRNKIDLNDDKETLRLLSEREALLVPSASLLQSYPHIGRSLDLVRAGNSDLDDKTLLTTLAKEDDDLRQPIEEVLHSVNLKEKQMEERCSQLISAVSAEEACLREEMPFLAFLESAVPLRDLHLLENPTFTELFARYSGLRNGGGPAADAELKQLERAMCSLASRLAEDEAIARRRRLLEAENLHERYPYVPEEPVPGITLVEVGVLRDAAFCALSNELELLRVNPVANAGRAAAVEEALRTRVVELASARLSAAEKVCESNPFLGMRVDGLLVDELRLNENPEFQELVTRRAAVLAAPDADLEAVAGLENELRRCARAAAVEAKAINALRTDEDEAVRARNPFLEYNEVLTVPLRFLDFEDDGRVKLLKHRRLHYLVVGDNNARLLVEQRLSERVRDIARALYEGENELRNEFITRDSSAEFCNVHLSGLAIEEDEAVAKCMKEANLLRSDESILDPIELEKKEDETRKRILEMTQAYVRAESQIACFLRRLLHKYPASVRDVNPAIQSDDEFSKLESARLGAIASEKCNLDLLNIIENRQFSRSVMLIEDDTYVKLAQDEYLGLEGELQKLCSTKPFSSAAGASLCVTRDIAYYNFRLLKARHARRRIAEVPLFPVDDEKLFSLTDEYVAIPTKVVESRVRNDPFSLFLKQNERAVKDSTLAAHTLRLRSTAEVRRQQIAEEEVKMQRVSKRRENAATRKYPMLRTFFESLSRNKIDLNDDKETLRLLSEREALLVPSASLLQSYPHIGR
;
A
#
# COMPACT_ATOMS: atom_id res chain seq x y z
N MET A 1 24.31 -22.60 10.49
CA MET A 1 24.07 -21.24 9.94
C MET A 1 23.88 -20.18 11.03
N THR A 2 22.81 -20.16 11.84
CA THR A 2 22.59 -19.11 12.87
C THR A 2 23.74 -18.96 13.87
N GLN A 3 24.29 -20.06 14.38
CA GLN A 3 25.47 -20.03 15.27
C GLN A 3 26.75 -19.57 14.56
N ALA A 4 26.89 -19.85 13.26
CA ALA A 4 28.05 -19.41 12.46
C ALA A 4 28.01 -17.90 12.21
N TYR A 5 26.80 -17.35 11.96
CA TYR A 5 26.57 -15.91 11.85
C TYR A 5 26.92 -15.17 13.15
N VAL A 6 26.41 -15.62 14.30
CA VAL A 6 26.71 -14.99 15.61
C VAL A 6 28.21 -15.06 15.95
N ARG A 7 28.86 -16.19 15.61
CA ARG A 7 30.33 -16.32 15.77
C ARG A 7 31.07 -15.35 14.87
N ALA A 8 30.69 -15.22 13.60
CA ALA A 8 31.27 -14.26 12.67
C ALA A 8 31.12 -12.81 13.17
N GLU A 9 29.93 -12.42 13.64
CA GLU A 9 29.72 -11.09 14.25
C GLU A 9 30.66 -10.85 15.44
N SER A 10 30.77 -11.82 16.35
CA SER A 10 31.66 -11.69 17.51
C SER A 10 33.14 -11.59 17.11
N GLN A 11 33.57 -12.35 16.09
CA GLN A 11 34.94 -12.32 15.57
C GLN A 11 35.27 -10.96 14.96
N VAL A 12 34.41 -10.44 14.08
CA VAL A 12 34.58 -9.13 13.46
C VAL A 12 34.59 -8.03 14.51
N ALA A 13 33.67 -8.05 15.48
CA ALA A 13 33.63 -7.06 16.56
C ALA A 13 34.90 -7.09 17.43
N CYS A 14 35.36 -8.26 17.85
CA CYS A 14 36.59 -8.43 18.62
C CYS A 14 37.83 -7.96 17.83
N PHE A 15 37.89 -8.29 16.54
CA PHE A 15 38.99 -7.90 15.67
C PHE A 15 39.10 -6.38 15.53
N LEU A 16 37.98 -5.70 15.24
CA LEU A 16 37.94 -4.23 15.14
C LEU A 16 38.29 -3.54 16.46
N ARG A 17 37.84 -4.11 17.58
CA ARG A 17 38.19 -3.59 18.91
C ARG A 17 39.69 -3.72 19.21
N ARG A 18 40.31 -4.84 18.84
CA ARG A 18 41.77 -5.03 18.99
C ARG A 18 42.56 -4.04 18.12
N LEU A 19 42.09 -3.79 16.89
CA LEU A 19 42.68 -2.79 16.00
C LEU A 19 42.63 -1.39 16.61
N LEU A 20 41.48 -0.99 17.16
CA LEU A 20 41.32 0.31 17.82
C LEU A 20 42.24 0.46 19.04
N HIS A 21 42.41 -0.60 19.84
CA HIS A 21 43.36 -0.60 20.96
C HIS A 21 44.82 -0.50 20.51
N LYS A 22 45.17 -1.15 19.40
CA LYS A 22 46.51 -1.12 18.83
C LYS A 22 46.84 0.25 18.22
N TYR A 23 45.86 0.90 17.60
CA TYR A 23 46.03 2.18 16.91
C TYR A 23 45.07 3.25 17.47
N PRO A 24 45.35 3.79 18.68
CA PRO A 24 44.41 4.69 19.38
C PRO A 24 44.20 6.04 18.69
N ALA A 25 45.13 6.46 17.83
CA ALA A 25 45.05 7.69 17.04
C ALA A 25 44.30 7.51 15.70
N SER A 26 43.68 6.35 15.46
CA SER A 26 42.84 6.08 14.29
C SER A 26 41.37 6.43 14.52
N VAL A 27 40.61 6.59 13.43
CA VAL A 27 39.15 6.78 13.47
C VAL A 27 38.46 5.63 14.21
N ARG A 28 37.45 5.93 15.04
CA ARG A 28 36.66 4.91 15.77
C ARG A 28 36.12 3.79 14.87
N ASP A 29 35.71 4.13 13.65
CA ASP A 29 35.30 3.18 12.62
C ASP A 29 36.51 2.64 11.81
N VAL A 30 37.51 2.10 12.51
CA VAL A 30 38.81 1.65 11.97
C VAL A 30 38.60 0.74 10.74
N ASN A 31 39.28 1.05 9.63
CA ASN A 31 39.40 0.14 8.49
C ASN A 31 40.58 -0.83 8.71
N PRO A 32 40.35 -2.16 8.64
CA PRO A 32 41.44 -3.15 8.71
C PRO A 32 42.61 -2.93 7.75
N ALA A 33 42.39 -2.26 6.61
CA ALA A 33 43.44 -1.91 5.64
C ALA A 33 44.60 -1.09 6.23
N ILE A 34 44.40 -0.46 7.40
CA ILE A 34 45.45 0.23 8.17
C ILE A 34 46.64 -0.69 8.50
N GLN A 35 46.42 -2.00 8.62
CA GLN A 35 47.51 -2.95 8.89
C GLN A 35 48.45 -3.15 7.70
N SER A 36 47.97 -2.91 6.48
CA SER A 36 48.72 -3.09 5.23
C SER A 36 49.14 -1.75 4.59
N ASP A 37 48.80 -0.61 5.20
CA ASP A 37 49.15 0.70 4.67
C ASP A 37 50.56 1.13 5.09
N ASP A 38 51.43 1.32 4.10
CA ASP A 38 52.84 1.69 4.29
C ASP A 38 53.00 3.08 4.93
N GLU A 39 52.14 4.04 4.55
CA GLU A 39 52.19 5.39 5.10
C GLU A 39 51.74 5.43 6.56
N PHE A 40 50.66 4.74 6.89
CA PHE A 40 50.18 4.62 8.27
C PHE A 40 51.22 3.93 9.16
N SER A 41 51.89 2.89 8.65
CA SER A 41 52.96 2.18 9.37
C SER A 41 54.17 3.07 9.66
N LYS A 42 54.55 3.94 8.71
CA LYS A 42 55.60 4.96 8.93
C LYS A 42 55.17 5.99 9.98
N LEU A 43 53.92 6.42 9.95
CA LEU A 43 53.39 7.38 10.94
C LEU A 43 53.31 6.77 12.35
N GLU A 44 52.95 5.48 12.48
CA GLU A 44 52.96 4.79 13.78
C GLU A 44 54.37 4.61 14.33
N SER A 45 55.33 4.29 13.47
CA SER A 45 56.74 4.24 13.86
C SER A 45 57.24 5.60 14.33
N ALA A 46 56.85 6.69 13.65
CA ALA A 46 57.17 8.06 14.06
C ALA A 46 56.48 8.46 15.37
N ARG A 47 55.23 8.03 15.60
CA ARG A 47 54.51 8.28 16.86
C ARG A 47 55.17 7.58 18.03
N LEU A 48 55.48 6.30 17.89
CA LEU A 48 56.18 5.53 18.92
C LEU A 48 57.56 6.12 19.21
N GLY A 49 58.29 6.56 18.17
CA GLY A 49 59.56 7.28 18.32
C GLY A 49 59.43 8.63 19.04
N ALA A 50 58.37 9.40 18.77
CA ALA A 50 58.09 10.66 19.46
C ALA A 50 57.75 10.45 20.95
N ILE A 51 56.94 9.42 21.25
CA ILE A 51 56.59 9.03 22.63
C ILE A 51 57.81 8.54 23.40
N ALA A 52 58.72 7.80 22.75
CA ALA A 52 59.93 7.26 23.36
C ALA A 52 61.06 8.29 23.56
N SER A 53 60.92 9.51 23.02
CA SER A 53 61.94 10.56 23.16
C SER A 53 61.93 11.20 24.56
N GLU A 54 63.12 11.43 25.14
CA GLU A 54 63.27 12.02 26.49
C GLU A 54 62.65 13.44 26.64
N LYS A 55 62.43 14.13 25.51
CA LYS A 55 61.70 15.40 25.43
C LYS A 55 60.56 15.26 24.42
N CYS A 56 59.49 14.56 24.82
CA CYS A 56 58.29 14.42 24.01
C CYS A 56 57.75 15.81 23.62
N ASN A 57 57.91 16.18 22.35
CA ASN A 57 57.37 17.42 21.81
C ASN A 57 55.87 17.21 21.52
N LEU A 58 55.03 17.74 22.41
CA LEU A 58 53.57 17.58 22.35
C LEU A 58 52.97 18.11 21.03
N ASP A 59 53.54 19.17 20.47
CA ASP A 59 53.07 19.73 19.20
C ASP A 59 53.41 18.80 18.03
N LEU A 60 54.62 18.22 18.03
CA LEU A 60 55.02 17.23 17.02
C LEU A 60 54.19 15.95 17.13
N LEU A 61 53.92 15.49 18.36
CA LEU A 61 53.05 14.34 18.61
C LEU A 61 51.63 14.60 18.11
N ASN A 62 51.05 15.75 18.43
CA ASN A 62 49.74 16.17 17.92
C ASN A 62 49.70 16.23 16.39
N ILE A 63 50.76 16.70 15.74
CA ILE A 63 50.85 16.72 14.27
C ILE A 63 50.87 15.30 13.70
N ILE A 64 51.65 14.39 14.31
CA ILE A 64 51.74 12.98 13.88
C ILE A 64 50.38 12.29 14.08
N GLU A 65 49.76 12.42 15.24
CA GLU A 65 48.46 11.81 15.55
C GLU A 65 47.35 12.36 14.65
N ASN A 66 47.35 13.66 14.33
CA ASN A 66 46.40 14.24 13.37
C ASN A 66 46.62 13.71 11.94
N ARG A 67 47.88 13.46 11.55
CA ARG A 67 48.20 12.84 10.25
C ARG A 67 47.77 11.38 10.20
N GLN A 68 47.96 10.63 11.29
CA GLN A 68 47.47 9.26 11.40
C GLN A 68 45.95 9.20 11.34
N PHE A 69 45.27 10.05 12.10
CA PHE A 69 43.83 10.16 12.06
C PHE A 69 43.37 10.44 10.62
N SER A 70 43.98 11.40 9.93
CA SER A 70 43.67 11.73 8.53
C SER A 70 43.93 10.57 7.56
N ARG A 71 45.06 9.86 7.68
CA ARG A 71 45.35 8.70 6.83
C ARG A 71 44.37 7.55 7.09
N SER A 72 43.98 7.32 8.35
CA SER A 72 42.95 6.32 8.69
C SER A 72 41.56 6.65 8.12
N VAL A 73 41.24 7.94 7.96
CA VAL A 73 40.03 8.40 7.27
C VAL A 73 40.09 8.07 5.77
N MET A 74 41.23 8.30 5.12
CA MET A 74 41.39 8.01 3.67
C MET A 74 41.22 6.53 3.35
N LEU A 75 41.65 5.65 4.27
CA LEU A 75 41.54 4.21 4.09
C LEU A 75 40.11 3.70 4.24
N ILE A 76 39.09 4.52 4.58
CA ILE A 76 37.70 4.05 4.76
C ILE A 76 37.10 3.42 3.49
N GLU A 77 37.48 3.90 2.31
CA GLU A 77 37.02 3.37 1.00
C GLU A 77 37.82 2.17 0.47
N ASP A 78 38.96 1.85 1.09
CA ASP A 78 39.82 0.74 0.69
C ASP A 78 39.09 -0.61 0.86
N ASP A 79 39.01 -1.41 -0.21
CA ASP A 79 38.30 -2.69 -0.29
C ASP A 79 39.21 -3.93 -0.15
N THR A 80 40.51 -3.74 0.05
CA THR A 80 41.51 -4.82 0.15
C THR A 80 41.15 -5.88 1.17
N TYR A 81 40.66 -5.48 2.35
CA TYR A 81 40.25 -6.40 3.41
C TYR A 81 38.98 -7.21 3.07
N VAL A 82 38.09 -6.66 2.22
CA VAL A 82 36.90 -7.37 1.73
C VAL A 82 37.32 -8.46 0.74
N LYS A 83 38.32 -8.15 -0.11
CA LYS A 83 38.91 -9.11 -1.05
C LYS A 83 39.61 -10.26 -0.31
N LEU A 84 40.40 -9.95 0.71
CA LEU A 84 41.06 -10.98 1.53
C LEU A 84 40.05 -11.94 2.22
N ALA A 85 38.95 -11.41 2.75
CA ALA A 85 37.89 -12.23 3.34
C ALA A 85 37.14 -13.07 2.28
N GLN A 86 37.02 -12.56 1.06
CA GLN A 86 36.47 -13.30 -0.08
C GLN A 86 37.38 -14.46 -0.47
N ASP A 87 38.69 -14.22 -0.56
CA ASP A 87 39.69 -15.23 -0.91
C ASP A 87 39.76 -16.35 0.14
N GLU A 88 39.66 -16.01 1.44
CA GLU A 88 39.57 -16.99 2.52
C GLU A 88 38.33 -17.88 2.39
N TYR A 89 37.17 -17.29 2.10
CA TYR A 89 35.93 -18.04 1.86
C TYR A 89 36.07 -18.97 0.64
N LEU A 90 36.55 -18.47 -0.49
CA LEU A 90 36.71 -19.24 -1.73
C LEU A 90 37.74 -20.37 -1.58
N GLY A 91 38.79 -20.14 -0.79
CA GLY A 91 39.77 -21.16 -0.42
C GLY A 91 39.14 -22.32 0.34
N LEU A 92 38.37 -22.01 1.39
CA LEU A 92 37.65 -23.01 2.19
C LEU A 92 36.56 -23.75 1.39
N GLU A 93 35.88 -23.05 0.48
CA GLU A 93 34.92 -23.65 -0.44
C GLU A 93 35.60 -24.65 -1.39
N SER A 94 36.77 -24.29 -1.93
CA SER A 94 37.58 -25.15 -2.79
C SER A 94 38.11 -26.39 -2.06
N GLU A 95 38.52 -26.25 -0.79
CA GLU A 95 38.94 -27.37 0.05
C GLU A 95 37.78 -28.32 0.39
N LEU A 96 36.59 -27.77 0.65
CA LEU A 96 35.39 -28.55 0.91
C LEU A 96 34.96 -29.33 -0.34
N GLN A 97 34.99 -28.71 -1.52
CA GLN A 97 34.70 -29.40 -2.79
C GLN A 97 35.66 -30.56 -3.06
N LYS A 98 36.96 -30.38 -2.80
CA LYS A 98 37.97 -31.45 -2.91
C LYS A 98 37.71 -32.60 -1.94
N LEU A 99 37.29 -32.32 -0.71
CA LEU A 99 36.96 -33.35 0.28
C LEU A 99 35.66 -34.10 -0.06
N CYS A 100 34.65 -33.40 -0.57
CA CYS A 100 33.41 -34.03 -1.05
C CYS A 100 33.65 -34.94 -2.26
N SER A 101 34.67 -34.67 -3.07
CA SER A 101 35.04 -35.54 -4.20
C SER A 101 35.80 -36.82 -3.80
N THR A 102 36.31 -36.92 -2.56
CA THR A 102 37.22 -38.00 -2.14
C THR A 102 36.70 -38.87 -0.99
N LYS A 103 35.73 -38.40 -0.18
CA LYS A 103 35.16 -39.16 0.96
C LYS A 103 33.66 -38.87 1.17
N PRO A 104 32.88 -39.83 1.74
CA PRO A 104 31.49 -39.57 2.12
C PRO A 104 31.39 -38.52 3.24
N PHE A 105 30.30 -37.74 3.21
CA PHE A 105 30.03 -36.52 4.00
C PHE A 105 30.03 -36.69 5.54
N SER A 106 30.25 -37.91 6.07
CA SER A 106 30.10 -38.26 7.49
C SER A 106 31.37 -38.09 8.34
N SER A 107 32.48 -37.58 7.78
CA SER A 107 33.70 -37.36 8.57
C SER A 107 33.60 -36.09 9.44
N ALA A 108 34.02 -36.16 10.71
CA ALA A 108 34.05 -35.03 11.64
C ALA A 108 34.87 -33.83 11.09
N ALA A 109 35.86 -34.11 10.23
CA ALA A 109 36.64 -33.08 9.53
C ALA A 109 35.79 -32.28 8.53
N GLY A 110 34.88 -32.94 7.79
CA GLY A 110 33.96 -32.27 6.86
C GLY A 110 32.97 -31.34 7.57
N ALA A 111 32.40 -31.79 8.70
CA ALA A 111 31.51 -30.96 9.51
C ALA A 111 32.23 -29.72 10.07
N SER A 112 33.48 -29.87 10.52
CA SER A 112 34.28 -28.73 11.00
C SER A 112 34.65 -27.75 9.89
N LEU A 113 34.90 -28.24 8.67
CA LEU A 113 35.18 -27.42 7.49
C LEU A 113 33.94 -26.67 7.00
N CYS A 114 32.76 -27.29 7.03
CA CYS A 114 31.49 -26.62 6.76
C CYS A 114 31.26 -25.42 7.70
N VAL A 115 31.51 -25.61 9.00
CA VAL A 115 31.32 -24.56 10.01
C VAL A 115 32.32 -23.41 9.83
N THR A 116 33.58 -23.71 9.51
CA THR A 116 34.61 -22.69 9.27
C THR A 116 34.37 -21.94 7.97
N ARG A 117 33.98 -22.62 6.89
CA ARG A 117 33.52 -21.98 5.65
C ARG A 117 32.33 -21.05 5.90
N ASP A 118 31.32 -21.49 6.65
CA ASP A 118 30.14 -20.67 6.95
C ASP A 118 30.54 -19.40 7.72
N ILE A 119 31.45 -19.50 8.68
CA ILE A 119 31.96 -18.35 9.43
C ILE A 119 32.71 -17.39 8.47
N ALA A 120 33.58 -17.90 7.60
CA ALA A 120 34.32 -17.09 6.61
C ALA A 120 33.37 -16.39 5.62
N TYR A 121 32.34 -17.10 5.14
CA TYR A 121 31.29 -16.53 4.30
C TYR A 121 30.57 -15.36 4.97
N TYR A 122 30.16 -15.52 6.23
CA TYR A 122 29.48 -14.46 6.97
C TYR A 122 30.42 -13.31 7.32
N ASN A 123 31.71 -13.58 7.62
CA ASN A 123 32.72 -12.54 7.78
C ASN A 123 32.87 -11.70 6.50
N PHE A 124 33.00 -12.34 5.33
CA PHE A 124 33.01 -11.64 4.04
C PHE A 124 31.76 -10.79 3.82
N ARG A 125 30.55 -11.35 4.04
CA ARG A 125 29.30 -10.61 3.87
C ARG A 125 29.18 -9.41 4.81
N LEU A 126 29.56 -9.56 6.08
CA LEU A 126 29.53 -8.47 7.07
C LEU A 126 30.50 -7.35 6.70
N LEU A 127 31.73 -7.71 6.30
CA LEU A 127 32.76 -6.76 5.87
C LEU A 127 32.37 -6.05 4.55
N LYS A 128 31.81 -6.78 3.58
CA LYS A 128 31.27 -6.22 2.32
C LYS A 128 30.09 -5.29 2.56
N ALA A 129 29.15 -5.66 3.42
CA ALA A 129 28.02 -4.80 3.78
C ALA A 129 28.49 -3.52 4.51
N ARG A 130 29.47 -3.65 5.41
CA ARG A 130 30.11 -2.50 6.07
C ARG A 130 30.80 -1.58 5.07
N HIS A 131 31.51 -2.13 4.08
CA HIS A 131 32.14 -1.35 3.01
C HIS A 131 31.14 -0.68 2.07
N ALA A 132 30.08 -1.39 1.66
CA ALA A 132 29.03 -0.84 0.81
C ALA A 132 28.32 0.36 1.45
N ARG A 133 28.14 0.35 2.77
CA ARG A 133 27.60 1.50 3.54
C ARG A 133 28.53 2.71 3.60
N ARG A 134 29.82 2.53 3.29
CA ARG A 134 30.86 3.58 3.32
C ARG A 134 31.16 4.20 1.97
N ARG A 135 30.80 3.52 0.86
CA ARG A 135 30.94 4.05 -0.49
C ARG A 135 29.93 5.18 -0.74
N ILE A 136 30.41 6.31 -1.24
CA ILE A 136 29.56 7.33 -1.84
C ILE A 136 29.23 6.87 -3.25
N ALA A 137 27.97 6.53 -3.53
CA ALA A 137 27.58 6.03 -4.84
C ALA A 137 27.86 7.08 -5.93
N GLU A 138 28.77 6.77 -6.85
CA GLU A 138 28.86 7.45 -8.14
C GLU A 138 27.61 7.10 -8.95
N VAL A 139 26.51 7.80 -8.71
CA VAL A 139 25.37 7.74 -9.61
C VAL A 139 25.72 8.61 -10.82
N PRO A 140 25.90 8.05 -12.03
CA PRO A 140 26.16 8.87 -13.21
C PRO A 140 24.98 9.81 -13.40
N LEU A 141 25.25 11.12 -13.37
CA LEU A 141 24.30 12.13 -13.81
C LEU A 141 24.49 12.29 -15.31
N PHE A 142 23.59 11.73 -16.11
CA PHE A 142 23.39 12.20 -17.46
C PHE A 142 21.90 12.38 -17.75
N PRO A 143 21.51 13.43 -18.50
CA PRO A 143 20.32 13.34 -19.33
C PRO A 143 20.62 12.26 -20.38
N VAL A 144 19.91 11.15 -20.31
CA VAL A 144 20.11 10.05 -21.26
C VAL A 144 19.31 10.40 -22.51
N ASP A 145 20.02 10.81 -23.56
CA ASP A 145 19.50 10.75 -24.92
C ASP A 145 19.15 9.29 -25.26
N ASP A 146 18.02 9.10 -25.95
CA ASP A 146 17.31 7.83 -26.19
C ASP A 146 18.13 6.70 -26.87
N GLU A 147 19.39 6.92 -27.25
CA GLU A 147 20.17 5.98 -28.07
C GLU A 147 21.22 5.13 -27.33
N LYS A 148 21.35 5.23 -26.00
CA LYS A 148 22.29 4.37 -25.23
C LYS A 148 21.67 3.78 -23.97
N LEU A 149 20.73 2.86 -24.14
CA LEU A 149 20.39 1.88 -23.11
C LEU A 149 21.25 0.63 -23.32
N PHE A 150 22.29 0.40 -22.50
CA PHE A 150 22.64 -0.97 -22.06
C PHE A 150 23.49 -0.97 -20.77
N SER A 151 23.12 -1.93 -19.92
CA SER A 151 23.76 -2.48 -18.72
C SER A 151 23.97 -1.59 -17.50
N LEU A 152 23.05 -1.65 -16.54
CA LEU A 152 23.34 -1.71 -15.09
C LEU A 152 22.18 -2.45 -14.36
N THR A 153 22.34 -3.77 -14.19
CA THR A 153 21.60 -4.72 -13.30
C THR A 153 20.08 -4.88 -13.45
N ASP A 154 19.61 -6.14 -13.36
CA ASP A 154 18.25 -6.68 -13.62
C ASP A 154 17.04 -6.07 -12.84
N GLU A 155 17.20 -4.97 -12.10
CA GLU A 155 16.16 -4.44 -11.18
C GLU A 155 15.51 -3.11 -11.60
N TYR A 156 16.02 -2.40 -12.60
CA TYR A 156 15.40 -1.15 -13.08
C TYR A 156 14.66 -1.36 -14.39
N VAL A 157 13.35 -1.59 -14.31
CA VAL A 157 12.48 -1.58 -15.48
C VAL A 157 12.34 -0.12 -15.96
N ALA A 158 13.01 0.23 -17.06
CA ALA A 158 12.89 1.54 -17.68
C ALA A 158 11.54 1.64 -18.39
N ILE A 159 10.70 2.60 -18.00
CA ILE A 159 9.39 2.84 -18.63
C ILE A 159 9.53 3.89 -19.73
N PRO A 160 9.00 3.63 -20.94
CA PRO A 160 9.02 4.63 -22.00
C PRO A 160 8.31 5.93 -21.56
N THR A 161 9.00 7.06 -21.69
CA THR A 161 8.49 8.40 -21.34
C THR A 161 7.13 8.69 -21.99
N LYS A 162 6.92 8.23 -23.23
CA LYS A 162 5.65 8.35 -23.97
C LYS A 162 4.45 7.74 -23.22
N VAL A 163 4.63 6.63 -22.52
CA VAL A 163 3.56 5.98 -21.74
C VAL A 163 3.18 6.88 -20.58
N VAL A 164 4.15 7.32 -19.78
CA VAL A 164 3.92 8.24 -18.65
C VAL A 164 3.26 9.54 -19.13
N GLU A 165 3.74 10.13 -20.23
CA GLU A 165 3.16 11.36 -20.79
C GLU A 165 1.73 11.17 -21.31
N SER A 166 1.40 10.00 -21.87
CA SER A 166 0.02 9.68 -22.25
C SER A 166 -0.90 9.62 -21.03
N ARG A 167 -0.43 9.05 -19.91
CA ARG A 167 -1.20 8.96 -18.66
C ARG A 167 -1.40 10.32 -18.01
N VAL A 168 -0.34 11.12 -17.91
CA VAL A 168 -0.39 12.48 -17.38
C VAL A 168 -1.36 13.36 -18.19
N ARG A 169 -1.46 13.17 -19.51
CA ARG A 169 -2.43 13.89 -20.35
C ARG A 169 -3.88 13.54 -20.04
N ASN A 170 -4.15 12.34 -19.55
CA ASN A 170 -5.50 11.85 -19.27
C ASN A 170 -5.85 11.87 -17.77
N ASP A 171 -4.88 12.15 -16.89
CA ASP A 171 -5.07 12.27 -15.44
C ASP A 171 -5.86 13.55 -15.09
N PRO A 172 -7.05 13.43 -14.45
CA PRO A 172 -7.91 14.58 -14.15
C PRO A 172 -7.20 15.66 -13.33
N PHE A 173 -6.40 15.26 -12.34
CA PHE A 173 -5.70 16.22 -11.48
C PHE A 173 -4.58 16.96 -12.20
N SER A 174 -3.80 16.26 -13.03
CA SER A 174 -2.76 16.88 -13.88
C SER A 174 -3.35 17.91 -14.86
N LEU A 175 -4.52 17.61 -15.44
CA LEU A 175 -5.24 18.53 -16.32
C LEU A 175 -5.70 19.78 -15.58
N PHE A 176 -6.30 19.57 -14.41
CA PHE A 176 -6.74 20.65 -13.53
C PHE A 176 -5.58 21.57 -13.10
N LEU A 177 -4.44 21.00 -12.69
CA LEU A 177 -3.23 21.77 -12.36
C LEU A 177 -2.74 22.61 -13.55
N LYS A 178 -2.70 22.02 -14.75
CA LYS A 178 -2.26 22.70 -15.97
C LYS A 178 -3.19 23.85 -16.36
N GLN A 179 -4.49 23.70 -16.15
CA GLN A 179 -5.46 24.75 -16.38
C GLN A 179 -5.29 25.91 -15.41
N ASN A 180 -5.14 25.62 -14.11
CA ASN A 180 -4.88 26.63 -13.10
C ASN A 180 -3.54 27.34 -13.30
N GLU A 181 -2.51 26.64 -13.79
CA GLU A 181 -1.24 27.27 -14.15
C GLU A 181 -1.42 28.30 -15.28
N ARG A 182 -2.29 28.02 -16.26
CA ARG A 182 -2.59 28.96 -17.35
C ARG A 182 -3.35 30.19 -16.85
N ALA A 183 -4.35 30.01 -15.99
CA ALA A 183 -5.09 31.14 -15.40
C ALA A 183 -4.21 32.04 -14.54
N VAL A 184 -3.23 31.46 -13.83
CA VAL A 184 -2.31 32.21 -12.95
C VAL A 184 -1.22 32.92 -13.76
N LYS A 185 -0.84 32.46 -14.96
CA LYS A 185 0.14 33.15 -15.83
C LYS A 185 -0.27 34.57 -16.21
N ASP A 186 -1.57 34.87 -16.15
CA ASP A 186 -2.11 36.21 -16.38
C ASP A 186 -2.03 37.11 -15.12
N SER A 187 -1.56 36.55 -13.98
CA SER A 187 -1.40 37.21 -12.67
C SER A 187 0.06 37.20 -12.19
N THR A 188 0.50 38.22 -11.45
CA THR A 188 1.90 38.43 -11.02
C THR A 188 2.41 37.48 -9.92
N LEU A 189 1.70 36.40 -9.60
CA LEU A 189 1.98 35.51 -8.46
C LEU A 189 2.93 34.36 -8.79
N ALA A 190 4.24 34.67 -8.88
CA ALA A 190 5.30 33.69 -9.17
C ALA A 190 5.30 32.48 -8.20
N ALA A 191 5.03 32.70 -6.90
CA ALA A 191 4.98 31.65 -5.89
C ALA A 191 3.84 30.63 -6.13
N HIS A 192 2.67 31.10 -6.57
CA HIS A 192 1.53 30.22 -6.85
C HIS A 192 1.79 29.36 -8.09
N THR A 193 2.39 29.95 -9.13
CA THR A 193 2.81 29.22 -10.34
C THR A 193 3.85 28.13 -10.00
N LEU A 194 4.84 28.46 -9.16
CA LEU A 194 5.83 27.50 -8.69
C LEU A 194 5.21 26.35 -7.89
N ARG A 195 4.23 26.65 -7.02
CA ARG A 195 3.45 25.63 -6.29
C ARG A 195 2.81 24.65 -7.27
N LEU A 196 2.02 25.15 -8.22
CA LEU A 196 1.29 24.32 -9.18
C LEU A 196 2.22 23.44 -10.03
N ARG A 197 3.36 24.00 -10.48
CA ARG A 197 4.39 23.23 -11.21
C ARG A 197 5.01 22.15 -10.35
N SER A 198 5.41 22.48 -9.12
CA SER A 198 6.00 21.50 -8.20
C SER A 198 5.03 20.35 -7.90
N THR A 199 3.73 20.64 -7.74
CA THR A 199 2.72 19.61 -7.53
C THR A 199 2.49 18.77 -8.79
N ALA A 200 2.52 19.38 -9.98
CA ALA A 200 2.38 18.67 -11.24
C ALA A 200 3.59 17.74 -11.52
N GLU A 201 4.79 18.17 -11.15
CA GLU A 201 6.01 17.36 -11.27
C GLU A 201 5.98 16.13 -10.37
N VAL A 202 5.59 16.28 -9.10
CA VAL A 202 5.48 15.11 -8.21
C VAL A 202 4.33 14.20 -8.64
N ARG A 203 3.19 14.75 -9.09
CA ARG A 203 2.11 13.92 -9.63
C ARG A 203 2.57 13.09 -10.84
N ARG A 204 3.37 13.68 -11.73
CA ARG A 204 4.00 12.97 -12.84
C ARG A 204 4.91 11.83 -12.35
N GLN A 205 5.67 12.04 -11.28
CA GLN A 205 6.51 11.00 -10.68
C GLN A 205 5.66 9.86 -10.09
N GLN A 206 4.59 10.16 -9.35
CA GLN A 206 3.66 9.16 -8.82
C GLN A 206 3.05 8.31 -9.93
N ILE A 207 2.63 8.93 -11.04
CA ILE A 207 2.10 8.21 -12.21
C ILE A 207 3.17 7.28 -12.82
N ALA A 208 4.43 7.72 -12.87
CA ALA A 208 5.52 6.87 -13.35
C ALA A 208 5.79 5.70 -12.40
N GLU A 209 5.79 5.93 -11.09
CA GLU A 209 5.95 4.89 -10.06
C GLU A 209 4.82 3.86 -10.12
N GLU A 210 3.58 4.28 -10.33
CA GLU A 210 2.45 3.38 -10.55
C GLU A 210 2.65 2.47 -11.77
N GLU A 211 3.16 3.00 -12.88
CA GLU A 211 3.43 2.17 -14.06
C GLU A 211 4.54 1.14 -13.76
N VAL A 212 5.54 1.49 -12.93
CA VAL A 212 6.57 0.53 -12.47
C VAL A 212 5.93 -0.54 -11.60
N LYS A 213 5.10 -0.14 -10.64
CA LYS A 213 4.33 -1.05 -9.77
C LYS A 213 3.51 -2.05 -10.59
N MET A 214 2.80 -1.56 -11.61
CA MET A 214 2.02 -2.39 -12.52
C MET A 214 2.85 -3.46 -13.24
N GLN A 215 4.03 -3.10 -13.75
CA GLN A 215 4.92 -4.05 -14.43
C GLN A 215 5.49 -5.09 -13.45
N ARG A 216 5.85 -4.68 -12.23
CA ARG A 216 6.36 -5.61 -11.21
C ARG A 216 5.30 -6.64 -10.78
N VAL A 217 4.06 -6.20 -10.57
CA VAL A 217 2.95 -7.12 -10.25
C VAL A 217 2.66 -8.04 -11.42
N SER A 218 2.66 -7.53 -12.66
CA SER A 218 2.46 -8.36 -13.86
C SER A 218 3.53 -9.44 -13.97
N LYS A 219 4.81 -9.09 -13.79
CA LYS A 219 5.93 -10.04 -13.82
C LYS A 219 5.85 -11.06 -12.68
N ARG A 220 5.42 -10.65 -11.48
CA ARG A 220 5.19 -11.59 -10.36
C ARG A 220 4.06 -12.56 -10.66
N ARG A 221 2.92 -12.09 -11.16
CA ARG A 221 1.80 -12.95 -11.55
C ARG A 221 2.20 -13.95 -12.63
N GLU A 222 2.96 -13.52 -13.63
CA GLU A 222 3.49 -14.41 -14.67
C GLU A 222 4.45 -15.46 -14.07
N ASN A 223 5.36 -15.05 -13.19
CA ASN A 223 6.27 -15.96 -12.49
C ASN A 223 5.52 -16.93 -11.56
N ALA A 224 4.48 -16.46 -10.86
CA ALA A 224 3.64 -17.27 -9.99
C ALA A 224 2.82 -18.28 -10.80
N ALA A 225 2.22 -17.85 -11.91
CA ALA A 225 1.52 -18.73 -12.84
C ALA A 225 2.47 -19.78 -13.43
N THR A 226 3.70 -19.40 -13.77
CA THR A 226 4.71 -20.35 -14.28
C THR A 226 5.13 -21.38 -13.22
N ARG A 227 5.19 -20.99 -11.95
CA ARG A 227 5.45 -21.92 -10.84
C ARG A 227 4.26 -22.83 -10.55
N LYS A 228 3.03 -22.30 -10.62
CA LYS A 228 1.80 -23.03 -10.33
C LYS A 228 1.42 -24.00 -11.46
N TYR A 229 1.63 -23.58 -12.71
CA TYR A 229 1.28 -24.34 -13.92
C TYR A 229 2.48 -24.58 -14.85
N PRO A 230 3.54 -25.30 -14.41
CA PRO A 230 4.75 -25.45 -15.23
C PRO A 230 4.48 -26.13 -16.59
N MET A 231 3.47 -27.00 -16.66
CA MET A 231 3.10 -27.75 -17.87
C MET A 231 2.45 -26.87 -18.92
N LEU A 232 1.84 -25.76 -18.50
CA LEU A 232 1.12 -24.84 -19.38
C LEU A 232 2.00 -23.68 -19.87
N ARG A 233 3.32 -23.79 -19.72
CA ARG A 233 4.26 -22.71 -20.07
C ARG A 233 4.13 -22.23 -21.51
N THR A 234 3.88 -23.14 -22.44
CA THR A 234 3.65 -22.84 -23.87
C THR A 234 2.34 -22.09 -24.12
N PHE A 235 1.38 -22.16 -23.19
CA PHE A 235 0.07 -21.52 -23.29
C PHE A 235 0.01 -20.12 -22.67
N PHE A 236 0.92 -19.74 -21.76
CA PHE A 236 0.81 -18.47 -21.03
C PHE A 236 0.78 -17.23 -21.91
N GLU A 237 1.50 -17.23 -23.04
CA GLU A 237 1.45 -16.12 -23.98
C GLU A 237 0.03 -15.99 -24.58
N SER A 238 -0.55 -17.11 -25.02
CA SER A 238 -1.92 -17.16 -25.56
C SER A 238 -2.98 -16.84 -24.51
N LEU A 239 -2.83 -17.34 -23.27
CA LEU A 239 -3.72 -17.03 -22.15
C LEU A 239 -3.65 -15.53 -21.80
N SER A 240 -2.45 -14.95 -21.77
CA SER A 240 -2.22 -13.53 -21.47
C SER A 240 -2.74 -12.61 -22.56
N ARG A 241 -2.59 -13.00 -23.84
CA ARG A 241 -3.16 -12.30 -25.00
C ARG A 241 -4.69 -12.32 -24.95
N ASN A 242 -5.27 -13.48 -24.65
CA ASN A 242 -6.71 -13.65 -24.55
C ASN A 242 -7.31 -13.25 -23.21
N LYS A 243 -6.53 -12.78 -22.23
CA LYS A 243 -7.01 -12.37 -20.88
C LYS A 243 -7.81 -13.47 -20.16
N ILE A 244 -7.35 -14.72 -20.24
CA ILE A 244 -7.97 -15.85 -19.57
C ILE A 244 -7.27 -16.07 -18.22
N ASP A 245 -8.02 -16.01 -17.12
CA ASP A 245 -7.55 -16.41 -15.79
C ASP A 245 -7.96 -17.87 -15.53
N LEU A 246 -6.98 -18.74 -15.37
CA LEU A 246 -7.21 -20.17 -15.11
C LEU A 246 -7.83 -20.41 -13.73
N ASN A 247 -7.72 -19.45 -12.80
CA ASN A 247 -8.36 -19.55 -11.49
C ASN A 247 -9.88 -19.29 -11.53
N ASP A 248 -10.43 -18.86 -12.68
CA ASP A 248 -11.87 -18.68 -12.84
C ASP A 248 -12.59 -19.94 -13.34
N ASP A 249 -11.85 -20.87 -13.96
CA ASP A 249 -12.40 -22.10 -14.50
C ASP A 249 -12.43 -23.23 -13.46
N LYS A 250 -13.65 -23.62 -13.05
CA LYS A 250 -13.89 -24.67 -12.05
C LYS A 250 -13.25 -26.01 -12.45
N GLU A 251 -13.27 -26.35 -13.74
CA GLU A 251 -12.70 -27.60 -14.23
C GLU A 251 -11.17 -27.60 -14.18
N THR A 252 -10.53 -26.48 -14.55
CA THR A 252 -9.08 -26.31 -14.42
C THR A 252 -8.63 -26.43 -12.96
N LEU A 253 -9.32 -25.76 -12.03
CA LEU A 253 -9.03 -25.89 -10.58
C LEU A 253 -9.21 -27.31 -10.05
N ARG A 254 -10.21 -28.04 -10.55
CA ARG A 254 -10.43 -29.45 -10.20
C ARG A 254 -9.32 -30.35 -10.74
N LEU A 255 -8.93 -30.18 -12.00
CA LEU A 255 -7.83 -30.97 -12.58
C LEU A 255 -6.51 -30.70 -11.85
N LEU A 256 -6.29 -29.47 -11.40
CA LEU A 256 -5.17 -29.09 -10.55
C LEU A 256 -5.18 -29.78 -9.20
N SER A 257 -6.30 -29.76 -8.49
CA SER A 257 -6.38 -30.43 -7.19
C SER A 257 -6.24 -31.95 -7.32
N GLU A 258 -6.81 -32.55 -8.37
CA GLU A 258 -6.60 -33.97 -8.70
C GLU A 258 -5.13 -34.28 -9.02
N ARG A 259 -4.44 -33.40 -9.77
CA ARG A 259 -2.98 -33.52 -10.03
C ARG A 259 -2.18 -33.42 -8.73
N GLU A 260 -2.45 -32.41 -7.91
CA GLU A 260 -1.74 -32.18 -6.64
C GLU A 260 -1.95 -33.34 -5.66
N ALA A 261 -3.16 -33.91 -5.59
CA ALA A 261 -3.45 -35.08 -4.77
C ALA A 261 -2.65 -36.32 -5.19
N LEU A 262 -2.39 -36.51 -6.49
CA LEU A 262 -1.56 -37.61 -6.99
C LEU A 262 -0.08 -37.47 -6.63
N LEU A 263 0.39 -36.24 -6.38
CA LEU A 263 1.79 -35.95 -6.04
C LEU A 263 2.09 -36.10 -4.55
N VAL A 264 1.05 -36.27 -3.72
CA VAL A 264 1.18 -36.61 -2.31
C VAL A 264 1.37 -38.13 -2.19
N PRO A 265 2.51 -38.61 -1.66
CA PRO A 265 2.73 -40.05 -1.47
C PRO A 265 1.67 -40.65 -0.54
N SER A 266 1.20 -41.86 -0.85
CA SER A 266 0.22 -42.56 -0.01
C SER A 266 0.81 -42.91 1.37
N ALA A 267 -0.05 -43.02 2.38
CA ALA A 267 0.37 -43.33 3.75
C ALA A 267 1.12 -44.67 3.85
N SER A 268 0.74 -45.68 3.05
CA SER A 268 1.43 -46.97 2.96
C SER A 268 2.83 -46.87 2.35
N LEU A 269 3.01 -45.96 1.39
CA LEU A 269 4.30 -45.72 0.73
C LEU A 269 5.25 -44.92 1.64
N LEU A 270 4.75 -43.93 2.38
CA LEU A 270 5.52 -43.22 3.43
C LEU A 270 5.89 -44.13 4.61
N GLN A 271 5.02 -45.09 4.96
CA GLN A 271 5.28 -46.06 6.03
C GLN A 271 6.37 -47.07 5.62
N SER A 272 6.34 -47.51 4.36
CA SER A 272 7.33 -48.45 3.81
C SER A 272 8.66 -47.74 3.50
N TYR A 273 8.61 -46.45 3.16
CA TYR A 273 9.76 -45.66 2.72
C TYR A 273 9.77 -44.25 3.35
N PRO A 274 10.17 -44.13 4.62
CA PRO A 274 10.12 -42.87 5.38
C PRO A 274 11.08 -41.77 4.89
N HIS A 275 12.02 -42.11 4.00
CA HIS A 275 12.98 -41.19 3.39
C HIS A 275 12.39 -40.48 2.15
N ILE A 276 11.25 -40.93 1.62
CA ILE A 276 10.54 -40.24 0.54
C ILE A 276 9.96 -38.93 1.11
N GLY A 277 10.27 -37.81 0.45
CA GLY A 277 9.79 -36.48 0.86
C GLY A 277 8.26 -36.39 0.90
N ARG A 278 7.73 -35.38 1.60
CA ARG A 278 6.27 -35.16 1.72
C ARG A 278 5.54 -34.88 0.40
N SER A 279 6.27 -34.68 -0.69
CA SER A 279 5.76 -34.48 -2.04
C SER A 279 6.73 -35.07 -3.06
N LEU A 280 6.19 -35.69 -4.11
CA LEU A 280 6.93 -36.20 -5.26
C LEU A 280 7.33 -35.09 -6.26
N ASP A 281 6.82 -33.86 -6.10
CA ASP A 281 7.14 -32.69 -6.96
C ASP A 281 8.57 -32.16 -6.75
N LEU A 282 9.26 -32.53 -5.68
CA LEU A 282 10.65 -32.12 -5.39
C LEU A 282 11.66 -32.59 -6.45
N VAL A 283 11.25 -33.47 -7.38
CA VAL A 283 12.04 -33.89 -8.54
C VAL A 283 12.15 -32.78 -9.60
N ARG A 284 11.17 -31.85 -9.67
CA ARG A 284 11.12 -30.76 -10.68
C ARG A 284 11.71 -29.41 -10.21
N ALA A 285 12.03 -29.25 -8.92
CA ALA A 285 12.32 -27.95 -8.30
C ALA A 285 13.82 -27.61 -8.13
N GLY A 286 14.72 -28.30 -8.83
CA GLY A 286 16.14 -27.96 -8.90
C GLY A 286 16.51 -27.45 -10.29
N ASN A 287 17.11 -26.26 -10.35
CA ASN A 287 17.65 -25.58 -11.54
C ASN A 287 17.89 -26.49 -12.77
N SER A 288 17.28 -26.11 -13.89
CA SER A 288 17.51 -26.64 -15.24
C SER A 288 18.97 -27.02 -15.49
N ASP A 289 19.19 -28.33 -15.66
CA ASP A 289 20.20 -29.01 -16.50
C ASP A 289 20.42 -30.48 -16.07
N LEU A 290 19.67 -31.01 -15.10
CA LEU A 290 19.45 -32.46 -14.98
C LEU A 290 18.05 -32.80 -15.49
N ASP A 291 17.97 -33.56 -16.58
CA ASP A 291 16.72 -34.14 -17.07
C ASP A 291 15.98 -34.81 -15.92
N ASP A 292 14.69 -34.51 -15.70
CA ASP A 292 13.84 -35.15 -14.68
C ASP A 292 13.91 -36.69 -14.71
N LYS A 293 14.23 -37.26 -15.87
CA LYS A 293 14.48 -38.70 -16.07
C LYS A 293 15.75 -39.21 -15.37
N THR A 294 16.76 -38.39 -15.13
CA THR A 294 18.05 -38.79 -14.55
C THR A 294 18.00 -38.96 -13.03
N LEU A 295 17.22 -38.15 -12.30
CA LEU A 295 17.06 -38.28 -10.84
C LEU A 295 16.09 -39.41 -10.45
N LEU A 296 15.02 -39.59 -11.23
CA LEU A 296 14.10 -40.72 -11.10
C LEU A 296 14.78 -42.06 -11.44
N THR A 297 15.64 -42.08 -12.47
CA THR A 297 16.44 -43.28 -12.76
C THR A 297 17.53 -43.54 -11.73
N THR A 298 17.98 -42.56 -10.93
CA THR A 298 18.88 -42.84 -9.80
C THR A 298 18.15 -43.42 -8.59
N LEU A 299 16.95 -42.95 -8.24
CA LEU A 299 16.16 -43.54 -7.14
C LEU A 299 15.58 -44.92 -7.49
N ALA A 300 15.16 -45.11 -8.74
CA ALA A 300 14.69 -46.40 -9.25
C ALA A 300 15.83 -47.41 -9.51
N LYS A 301 17.10 -46.99 -9.48
CA LYS A 301 18.26 -47.90 -9.54
C LYS A 301 18.65 -48.47 -8.19
N GLU A 302 18.16 -47.89 -7.09
CA GLU A 302 18.51 -48.31 -5.73
C GLU A 302 17.52 -49.34 -5.14
N ASP A 303 16.25 -49.38 -5.61
CA ASP A 303 15.24 -50.38 -5.23
C ASP A 303 14.23 -50.65 -6.37
N ASP A 304 14.20 -51.88 -6.91
CA ASP A 304 13.29 -52.29 -8.00
C ASP A 304 11.79 -52.24 -7.59
N ASP A 305 11.49 -52.43 -6.30
CA ASP A 305 10.12 -52.45 -5.75
C ASP A 305 9.45 -51.07 -5.71
N LEU A 306 10.24 -49.98 -5.70
CA LEU A 306 9.74 -48.60 -5.71
C LEU A 306 9.44 -48.08 -7.12
N ARG A 307 9.95 -48.75 -8.15
CA ARG A 307 9.91 -48.28 -9.53
C ARG A 307 8.51 -48.31 -10.13
N GLN A 308 7.80 -49.43 -9.99
CA GLN A 308 6.44 -49.57 -10.55
C GLN A 308 5.44 -48.57 -9.95
N PRO A 309 5.34 -48.39 -8.62
CA PRO A 309 4.42 -47.42 -8.02
C PRO A 309 4.69 -45.97 -8.47
N ILE A 310 5.96 -45.59 -8.60
CA ILE A 310 6.34 -44.24 -9.02
C ILE A 310 6.02 -44.04 -10.52
N GLU A 311 6.27 -45.04 -11.36
CA GLU A 311 5.93 -44.98 -12.80
C GLU A 311 4.40 -44.86 -13.02
N GLU A 312 3.58 -45.56 -12.23
CA GLU A 312 2.11 -45.48 -12.27
C GLU A 312 1.58 -44.11 -11.83
N VAL A 313 2.14 -43.55 -10.74
CA VAL A 313 1.80 -42.20 -10.27
C VAL A 313 2.18 -41.15 -11.32
N LEU A 314 3.39 -41.23 -11.89
CA LEU A 314 3.83 -40.32 -12.94
C LEU A 314 2.98 -40.43 -14.20
N HIS A 315 2.54 -41.64 -14.58
CA HIS A 315 1.61 -41.82 -15.69
C HIS A 315 0.27 -41.11 -15.42
N SER A 316 -0.26 -41.27 -14.21
CA SER A 316 -1.50 -40.63 -13.78
C SER A 316 -1.39 -39.10 -13.73
N VAL A 317 -0.27 -38.58 -13.23
CA VAL A 317 0.04 -37.14 -13.23
C VAL A 317 0.14 -36.62 -14.66
N ASN A 318 0.90 -37.28 -15.54
CA ASN A 318 1.00 -36.88 -16.96
C ASN A 318 -0.35 -36.90 -17.68
N LEU A 319 -1.25 -37.83 -17.34
CA LEU A 319 -2.61 -37.85 -17.87
C LEU A 319 -3.40 -36.61 -17.44
N LYS A 320 -3.31 -36.22 -16.15
CA LYS A 320 -3.93 -34.99 -15.66
C LYS A 320 -3.34 -33.73 -16.28
N GLU A 321 -2.02 -33.69 -16.46
CA GLU A 321 -1.33 -32.59 -17.14
C GLU A 321 -1.80 -32.44 -18.60
N LYS A 322 -2.00 -33.54 -19.34
CA LYS A 322 -2.60 -33.51 -20.69
C LYS A 322 -4.07 -33.04 -20.68
N GLN A 323 -4.87 -33.51 -19.73
CA GLN A 323 -6.26 -33.04 -19.59
C GLN A 323 -6.32 -31.53 -19.37
N MET A 324 -5.36 -30.98 -18.62
CA MET A 324 -5.25 -29.54 -18.43
C MET A 324 -4.82 -28.80 -19.71
N GLU A 325 -3.88 -29.33 -20.48
CA GLU A 325 -3.48 -28.77 -21.78
C GLU A 325 -4.65 -28.74 -22.78
N GLU A 326 -5.43 -29.83 -22.82
CA GLU A 326 -6.65 -29.94 -23.63
C GLU A 326 -7.70 -28.92 -23.19
N ARG A 327 -7.96 -28.81 -21.87
CA ARG A 327 -8.88 -27.82 -21.32
C ARG A 327 -8.44 -26.38 -21.65
N CYS A 328 -7.14 -26.07 -21.52
CA CYS A 328 -6.62 -24.75 -21.90
C CYS A 328 -6.80 -24.45 -23.38
N SER A 329 -6.56 -25.44 -24.25
CA SER A 329 -6.79 -25.30 -25.70
C SER A 329 -8.27 -25.04 -26.01
N GLN A 330 -9.18 -25.74 -25.34
CA GLN A 330 -10.62 -25.53 -25.46
C GLN A 330 -11.01 -24.11 -25.04
N LEU A 331 -10.56 -23.66 -23.86
CA LEU A 331 -10.84 -22.30 -23.36
C LEU A 331 -10.35 -21.23 -24.32
N ILE A 332 -9.11 -21.34 -24.81
CA ILE A 332 -8.55 -20.40 -25.79
C ILE A 332 -9.39 -20.38 -27.07
N SER A 333 -9.76 -21.55 -27.59
CA SER A 333 -10.56 -21.64 -28.83
C SER A 333 -11.97 -21.05 -28.67
N ALA A 334 -12.63 -21.33 -27.53
CA ALA A 334 -13.97 -20.84 -27.25
C ALA A 334 -13.98 -19.31 -27.11
N VAL A 335 -13.04 -18.77 -26.32
CA VAL A 335 -12.90 -17.32 -26.12
C VAL A 335 -12.54 -16.59 -27.41
N SER A 336 -11.69 -17.19 -28.25
CA SER A 336 -11.32 -16.61 -29.55
C SER A 336 -12.51 -16.61 -30.52
N ALA A 337 -13.31 -17.68 -30.52
CA ALA A 337 -14.51 -17.77 -31.35
C ALA A 337 -15.60 -16.77 -30.91
N GLU A 338 -15.83 -16.63 -29.60
CA GLU A 338 -16.76 -15.63 -29.05
C GLU A 338 -16.36 -14.20 -29.45
N GLU A 339 -15.09 -13.84 -29.26
CA GLU A 339 -14.58 -12.52 -29.66
C GLU A 339 -14.68 -12.29 -31.18
N ALA A 340 -14.45 -13.33 -32.00
CA ALA A 340 -14.62 -13.24 -33.46
C ALA A 340 -16.09 -13.01 -33.84
N CYS A 341 -17.04 -13.75 -33.26
CA CYS A 341 -18.48 -13.57 -33.47
C CYS A 341 -18.91 -12.14 -33.11
N LEU A 342 -18.47 -11.59 -31.98
CA LEU A 342 -18.80 -10.21 -31.57
C LEU A 342 -18.26 -9.17 -32.57
N ARG A 343 -17.08 -9.40 -33.14
CA ARG A 343 -16.50 -8.53 -34.17
C ARG A 343 -17.22 -8.64 -35.52
N GLU A 344 -17.76 -9.80 -35.84
CA GLU A 344 -18.59 -10.01 -37.04
C GLU A 344 -19.98 -9.36 -36.89
N GLU A 345 -20.60 -9.47 -35.71
CA GLU A 345 -21.88 -8.82 -35.41
C GLU A 345 -21.76 -7.28 -35.39
N MET A 346 -20.64 -6.76 -34.88
CA MET A 346 -20.39 -5.33 -34.70
C MET A 346 -19.10 -4.88 -35.41
N PRO A 347 -19.06 -4.88 -36.76
CA PRO A 347 -17.85 -4.59 -37.52
C PRO A 347 -17.32 -3.15 -37.33
N PHE A 348 -18.20 -2.22 -36.96
CA PHE A 348 -17.82 -0.84 -36.64
C PHE A 348 -16.95 -0.74 -35.36
N LEU A 349 -16.93 -1.78 -34.52
CA LEU A 349 -16.04 -1.89 -33.35
C LEU A 349 -14.72 -2.61 -33.64
N ALA A 350 -14.47 -3.08 -34.88
CA ALA A 350 -13.27 -3.86 -35.20
C ALA A 350 -11.95 -3.13 -34.90
N PHE A 351 -11.97 -1.80 -34.97
CA PHE A 351 -10.82 -0.91 -34.72
C PHE A 351 -10.83 -0.28 -33.32
N LEU A 352 -11.66 -0.77 -32.39
CA LEU A 352 -11.61 -0.31 -31.01
C LEU A 352 -10.22 -0.62 -30.42
N GLU A 353 -9.35 0.39 -30.33
CA GLU A 353 -8.00 0.29 -29.76
C GLU A 353 -8.07 0.15 -28.23
N SER A 354 -8.55 -1.00 -27.78
CA SER A 354 -8.76 -1.31 -26.37
C SER A 354 -7.86 -2.48 -25.92
N ALA A 355 -7.28 -2.35 -24.74
CA ALA A 355 -6.59 -3.44 -24.05
C ALA A 355 -7.55 -4.48 -23.44
N VAL A 356 -8.86 -4.22 -23.53
CA VAL A 356 -9.97 -5.04 -23.04
C VAL A 356 -10.72 -5.63 -24.24
N PRO A 357 -10.91 -6.96 -24.32
CA PRO A 357 -11.63 -7.63 -25.40
C PRO A 357 -13.14 -7.31 -25.36
N LEU A 358 -13.83 -7.38 -26.50
CA LEU A 358 -15.25 -6.99 -26.61
C LEU A 358 -16.16 -7.84 -25.72
N ARG A 359 -15.85 -9.13 -25.56
CA ARG A 359 -16.63 -10.03 -24.70
C ARG A 359 -16.70 -9.55 -23.24
N ASP A 360 -15.61 -8.94 -22.74
CA ASP A 360 -15.53 -8.47 -21.35
C ASP A 360 -16.32 -7.16 -21.13
N LEU A 361 -16.77 -6.50 -22.20
CA LEU A 361 -17.55 -5.26 -22.14
C LEU A 361 -19.05 -5.50 -21.98
N HIS A 362 -19.52 -6.72 -22.28
CA HIS A 362 -20.94 -7.12 -22.20
C HIS A 362 -21.89 -6.09 -22.84
N LEU A 363 -21.54 -5.60 -24.04
CA LEU A 363 -22.24 -4.49 -24.69
C LEU A 363 -23.75 -4.73 -24.86
N LEU A 364 -24.14 -5.96 -25.19
CA LEU A 364 -25.55 -6.36 -25.39
C LEU A 364 -26.36 -6.49 -24.08
N GLU A 365 -25.74 -6.30 -22.92
CA GLU A 365 -26.42 -6.24 -21.62
C GLU A 365 -26.49 -4.83 -21.06
N ASN A 366 -25.77 -3.89 -21.69
CA ASN A 366 -25.86 -2.48 -21.34
C ASN A 366 -27.15 -1.87 -21.95
N PRO A 367 -28.07 -1.32 -21.14
CA PRO A 367 -29.36 -0.85 -21.63
C PRO A 367 -29.23 0.29 -22.65
N THR A 368 -28.26 1.19 -22.46
CA THR A 368 -28.05 2.29 -23.41
C THR A 368 -27.48 1.81 -24.74
N PHE A 369 -26.61 0.79 -24.73
CA PHE A 369 -26.07 0.20 -25.95
C PHE A 369 -27.14 -0.60 -26.70
N THR A 370 -27.95 -1.40 -25.98
CA THR A 370 -29.00 -2.22 -26.61
C THR A 370 -30.08 -1.37 -27.27
N GLU A 371 -30.47 -0.24 -26.67
CA GLU A 371 -31.39 0.71 -27.28
C GLU A 371 -30.83 1.28 -28.60
N LEU A 372 -29.54 1.65 -28.62
CA LEU A 372 -28.87 2.14 -29.83
C LEU A 372 -28.74 1.03 -30.89
N PHE A 373 -28.40 -0.18 -30.47
CA PHE A 373 -28.22 -1.34 -31.34
C PHE A 373 -29.54 -1.83 -31.95
N ALA A 374 -30.65 -1.77 -31.21
CA ALA A 374 -31.98 -2.10 -31.72
C ALA A 374 -32.42 -1.12 -32.81
N ARG A 375 -32.17 0.18 -32.61
CA ARG A 375 -32.40 1.21 -33.64
C ARG A 375 -31.52 0.98 -34.87
N TYR A 376 -30.24 0.68 -34.65
CA TYR A 376 -29.29 0.38 -35.72
C TYR A 376 -29.75 -0.81 -36.57
N SER A 377 -30.12 -1.92 -35.92
CA SER A 377 -30.58 -3.14 -36.58
C SER A 377 -31.86 -2.93 -37.39
N GLY A 378 -32.79 -2.10 -36.89
CA GLY A 378 -34.00 -1.73 -37.62
C GLY A 378 -33.73 -0.89 -38.86
N LEU A 379 -32.78 0.05 -38.80
CA LEU A 379 -32.43 0.96 -39.90
C LEU A 379 -31.50 0.32 -40.94
N ARG A 380 -30.66 -0.65 -40.54
CA ARG A 380 -29.71 -1.34 -41.43
C ARG A 380 -30.39 -1.98 -42.65
N ASN A 381 -31.68 -2.31 -42.51
CA ASN A 381 -32.49 -2.93 -43.56
C ASN A 381 -33.26 -1.91 -44.43
N GLY A 382 -33.23 -0.61 -44.10
CA GLY A 382 -33.90 0.46 -44.83
C GLY A 382 -32.92 1.25 -45.71
N GLY A 383 -33.14 1.27 -47.04
CA GLY A 383 -32.27 1.99 -47.97
C GLY A 383 -32.58 3.49 -48.06
N GLY A 384 -31.56 4.34 -47.94
CA GLY A 384 -31.65 5.77 -48.26
C GLY A 384 -30.56 6.64 -47.59
N PRO A 385 -30.20 7.81 -48.16
CA PRO A 385 -29.11 8.65 -47.65
C PRO A 385 -29.35 9.22 -46.24
N ALA A 386 -30.61 9.48 -45.87
CA ALA A 386 -30.96 9.90 -44.51
C ALA A 386 -30.79 8.74 -43.49
N ALA A 387 -31.12 7.51 -43.88
CA ALA A 387 -30.90 6.32 -43.06
C ALA A 387 -29.40 6.02 -42.92
N ASP A 388 -28.60 6.22 -43.96
CA ASP A 388 -27.14 6.05 -43.92
C ASP A 388 -26.45 7.05 -42.97
N ALA A 389 -26.95 8.29 -42.90
CA ALA A 389 -26.46 9.29 -41.96
C ALA A 389 -26.80 8.92 -40.51
N GLU A 390 -28.03 8.45 -40.26
CA GLU A 390 -28.47 7.99 -38.93
C GLU A 390 -27.72 6.72 -38.49
N LEU A 391 -27.45 5.79 -39.41
CA LEU A 391 -26.64 4.59 -39.14
C LEU A 391 -25.23 4.96 -38.69
N LYS A 392 -24.54 5.86 -39.41
CA LYS A 392 -23.21 6.34 -39.01
C LYS A 392 -23.24 7.06 -37.66
N GLN A 393 -24.32 7.78 -37.37
CA GLN A 393 -24.50 8.41 -36.06
C GLN A 393 -24.64 7.37 -34.95
N LEU A 394 -25.44 6.33 -35.16
CA LEU A 394 -25.61 5.22 -34.21
C LEU A 394 -24.31 4.44 -34.02
N GLU A 395 -23.59 4.12 -35.10
CA GLU A 395 -22.27 3.47 -35.04
C GLU A 395 -21.29 4.28 -34.19
N ARG A 396 -21.21 5.60 -34.40
CA ARG A 396 -20.34 6.47 -33.60
C ARG A 396 -20.77 6.53 -32.13
N ALA A 397 -22.07 6.66 -31.86
CA ALA A 397 -22.57 6.67 -30.49
C ALA A 397 -22.23 5.36 -29.76
N MET A 398 -22.41 4.22 -30.44
CA MET A 398 -22.03 2.91 -29.93
C MET A 398 -20.51 2.78 -29.76
N CYS A 399 -19.69 3.27 -30.70
CA CYS A 399 -18.22 3.30 -30.56
C CYS A 399 -17.77 4.15 -29.36
N SER A 400 -18.35 5.34 -29.15
CA SER A 400 -18.02 6.19 -28.01
C SER A 400 -18.39 5.52 -26.68
N LEU A 401 -19.57 4.91 -26.61
CA LEU A 401 -20.01 4.18 -25.41
C LEU A 401 -19.12 2.95 -25.15
N ALA A 402 -18.83 2.14 -26.17
CA ALA A 402 -17.94 0.99 -26.07
C ALA A 402 -16.52 1.40 -25.64
N SER A 403 -16.00 2.53 -26.15
CA SER A 403 -14.71 3.10 -25.72
C SER A 403 -14.72 3.46 -24.24
N ARG A 404 -15.80 4.10 -23.76
CA ARG A 404 -15.93 4.42 -22.33
C ARG A 404 -16.05 3.20 -21.44
N LEU A 405 -16.81 2.18 -21.86
CA LEU A 405 -16.89 0.91 -21.13
C LEU A 405 -15.54 0.19 -21.08
N ALA A 406 -14.79 0.20 -22.19
CA ALA A 406 -13.44 -0.34 -22.25
C ALA A 406 -12.47 0.41 -21.33
N GLU A 407 -12.55 1.74 -21.29
CA GLU A 407 -11.79 2.55 -20.35
C GLU A 407 -12.15 2.26 -18.89
N ASP A 408 -13.45 2.15 -18.56
CA ASP A 408 -13.93 1.77 -17.23
C ASP A 408 -13.29 0.45 -16.77
N GLU A 409 -13.36 -0.57 -17.61
CA GLU A 409 -12.85 -1.90 -17.30
C GLU A 409 -11.31 -1.93 -17.23
N ALA A 410 -10.62 -1.24 -18.14
CA ALA A 410 -9.16 -1.12 -18.11
C ALA A 410 -8.65 -0.43 -16.84
N ILE A 411 -9.35 0.63 -16.40
CA ILE A 411 -9.03 1.35 -15.17
C ILE A 411 -9.32 0.48 -13.95
N ALA A 412 -10.45 -0.24 -13.92
CA ALA A 412 -10.78 -1.15 -12.82
C ALA A 412 -9.70 -2.23 -12.65
N ARG A 413 -9.25 -2.86 -13.75
CA ARG A 413 -8.14 -3.82 -13.74
C ARG A 413 -6.84 -3.20 -13.24
N ARG A 414 -6.51 -2.00 -13.72
CA ARG A 414 -5.33 -1.27 -13.26
C ARG A 414 -5.36 -1.00 -11.76
N ARG A 415 -6.49 -0.51 -11.22
CA ARG A 415 -6.65 -0.22 -9.79
C ARG A 415 -6.41 -1.48 -8.95
N ARG A 416 -6.98 -2.62 -9.34
CA ARG A 416 -6.74 -3.90 -8.66
C ARG A 416 -5.28 -4.35 -8.71
N LEU A 417 -4.59 -4.14 -9.82
CA LEU A 417 -3.17 -4.49 -9.96
C LEU A 417 -2.29 -3.58 -9.10
N LEU A 418 -2.58 -2.28 -9.03
CA LEU A 418 -1.91 -1.34 -8.12
C LEU A 418 -2.17 -1.69 -6.65
N GLU A 419 -3.41 -2.04 -6.31
CA GLU A 419 -3.78 -2.48 -4.95
C GLU A 419 -3.02 -3.76 -4.56
N ALA A 420 -2.93 -4.74 -5.47
CA ALA A 420 -2.15 -5.95 -5.26
C ALA A 420 -0.67 -5.64 -4.97
N GLU A 421 -0.07 -4.71 -5.74
CA GLU A 421 1.31 -4.29 -5.53
C GLU A 421 1.47 -3.57 -4.18
N ASN A 422 0.58 -2.63 -3.87
CA ASN A 422 0.64 -1.88 -2.62
C ASN A 422 0.51 -2.81 -1.40
N LEU A 423 -0.38 -3.80 -1.46
CA LEU A 423 -0.51 -4.81 -0.40
C LEU A 423 0.76 -5.67 -0.28
N HIS A 424 1.37 -6.06 -1.41
CA HIS A 424 2.62 -6.81 -1.41
C HIS A 424 3.79 -6.00 -0.81
N GLU A 425 3.95 -4.73 -1.19
CA GLU A 425 5.00 -3.85 -0.67
C GLU A 425 4.85 -3.62 0.84
N ARG A 426 3.62 -3.46 1.32
CA ARG A 426 3.32 -3.23 2.75
C ARG A 426 3.39 -4.49 3.59
N TYR A 427 2.95 -5.62 3.04
CA TYR A 427 2.81 -6.90 3.72
C TYR A 427 3.59 -8.02 3.02
N PRO A 428 4.92 -7.91 2.85
CA PRO A 428 5.74 -8.86 2.09
C PRO A 428 5.81 -10.26 2.71
N TYR A 429 5.42 -10.39 3.98
CA TYR A 429 5.32 -11.66 4.71
C TYR A 429 3.97 -12.35 4.51
N VAL A 430 3.00 -11.73 3.85
CA VAL A 430 1.69 -12.32 3.54
C VAL A 430 1.71 -12.84 2.09
N PRO A 431 1.29 -14.09 1.83
CA PRO A 431 1.20 -14.61 0.46
C PRO A 431 0.23 -13.80 -0.42
N GLU A 432 0.55 -13.63 -1.71
CA GLU A 432 -0.36 -12.99 -2.68
C GLU A 432 -1.65 -13.78 -2.91
N GLU A 433 -1.58 -15.10 -2.74
CA GLU A 433 -2.69 -16.04 -2.79
C GLU A 433 -2.71 -16.81 -1.47
N PRO A 434 -3.37 -16.30 -0.41
CA PRO A 434 -3.36 -16.93 0.92
C PRO A 434 -4.02 -18.31 0.94
N VAL A 435 -5.03 -18.50 0.10
CA VAL A 435 -5.73 -19.77 -0.15
C VAL A 435 -5.82 -19.95 -1.66
N PRO A 436 -5.68 -21.19 -2.20
CA PRO A 436 -5.78 -21.42 -3.64
C PRO A 436 -7.04 -20.80 -4.26
N GLY A 437 -6.85 -20.03 -5.32
CA GLY A 437 -7.89 -19.34 -6.06
C GLY A 437 -8.34 -18.01 -5.45
N ILE A 438 -7.87 -17.58 -4.28
CA ILE A 438 -8.25 -16.30 -3.64
C ILE A 438 -7.04 -15.39 -3.51
N THR A 439 -7.10 -14.21 -4.13
CA THR A 439 -6.02 -13.21 -4.06
C THR A 439 -6.12 -12.34 -2.82
N LEU A 440 -4.99 -11.80 -2.35
CA LEU A 440 -4.95 -10.90 -1.19
C LEU A 440 -5.83 -9.65 -1.33
N VAL A 441 -6.04 -9.17 -2.56
CA VAL A 441 -6.95 -8.06 -2.87
C VAL A 441 -8.41 -8.45 -2.57
N GLU A 442 -8.82 -9.65 -2.99
CA GLU A 442 -10.18 -10.18 -2.79
C GLU A 442 -10.49 -10.49 -1.33
N VAL A 443 -9.46 -10.79 -0.52
CA VAL A 443 -9.65 -10.91 0.94
C VAL A 443 -10.20 -9.61 1.53
N GLY A 444 -9.77 -8.46 0.98
CA GLY A 444 -10.19 -7.14 1.45
C GLY A 444 -9.70 -6.85 2.88
N VAL A 445 -8.43 -7.16 3.17
CA VAL A 445 -7.84 -7.13 4.52
C VAL A 445 -7.99 -5.79 5.26
N LEU A 446 -8.05 -4.68 4.54
CA LEU A 446 -8.24 -3.34 5.11
C LEU A 446 -9.68 -3.08 5.63
N ARG A 447 -10.62 -4.00 5.37
CA ARG A 447 -11.98 -3.97 5.93
C ARG A 447 -12.09 -4.75 7.25
N ASP A 448 -11.09 -5.55 7.61
CA ASP A 448 -11.07 -6.33 8.84
C ASP A 448 -10.42 -5.53 9.97
N ALA A 449 -11.21 -5.18 11.00
CA ALA A 449 -10.72 -4.36 12.11
C ALA A 449 -9.56 -5.04 12.88
N ALA A 450 -9.57 -6.37 13.01
CA ALA A 450 -8.51 -7.11 13.69
C ALA A 450 -7.19 -7.07 12.90
N PHE A 451 -7.24 -7.24 11.57
CA PHE A 451 -6.08 -7.05 10.70
C PHE A 451 -5.54 -5.62 10.79
N CYS A 452 -6.40 -4.61 10.73
CA CYS A 452 -6.01 -3.21 10.86
C CYS A 452 -5.31 -2.93 12.21
N ALA A 453 -5.81 -3.48 13.30
CA ALA A 453 -5.19 -3.38 14.62
C ALA A 453 -3.79 -3.97 14.67
N LEU A 454 -3.63 -5.20 14.16
CA LEU A 454 -2.34 -5.89 14.11
C LEU A 454 -1.35 -5.17 13.18
N SER A 455 -1.82 -4.66 12.03
CA SER A 455 -1.00 -3.86 11.09
C SER A 455 -0.47 -2.60 11.77
N ASN A 456 -1.34 -1.88 12.47
CA ASN A 456 -0.97 -0.65 13.18
C ASN A 456 -0.05 -0.94 14.39
N GLU A 457 -0.25 -2.04 15.12
CA GLU A 457 0.69 -2.48 16.16
C GLU A 457 2.07 -2.77 15.56
N LEU A 458 2.13 -3.45 14.42
CA LEU A 458 3.39 -3.78 13.76
C LEU A 458 4.17 -2.52 13.36
N GLU A 459 3.49 -1.49 12.85
CA GLU A 459 4.12 -0.20 12.56
C GLU A 459 4.76 0.43 13.80
N LEU A 460 4.07 0.38 14.95
CA LEU A 460 4.62 0.89 16.23
C LEU A 460 5.82 0.07 16.70
N LEU A 461 5.77 -1.26 16.57
CA LEU A 461 6.88 -2.13 16.95
C LEU A 461 8.12 -1.86 16.09
N ARG A 462 7.93 -1.55 14.80
CA ARG A 462 9.00 -1.25 13.82
C ARG A 462 9.73 0.06 14.10
N VAL A 463 9.23 0.93 14.97
CA VAL A 463 9.97 2.12 15.44
C VAL A 463 11.27 1.74 16.17
N ASN A 464 11.29 0.61 16.89
CA ASN A 464 12.47 0.06 17.57
C ASN A 464 12.66 -1.42 17.21
N PRO A 465 13.12 -1.73 15.98
CA PRO A 465 13.04 -3.08 15.42
C PRO A 465 13.91 -4.08 16.17
N VAL A 466 15.04 -3.64 16.75
CA VAL A 466 15.96 -4.52 17.50
C VAL A 466 15.35 -4.97 18.83
N ALA A 467 14.73 -4.05 19.57
CA ALA A 467 14.12 -4.35 20.87
C ALA A 467 12.83 -5.18 20.72
N ASN A 468 12.13 -4.99 19.61
CA ASN A 468 10.81 -5.57 19.37
C ASN A 468 10.82 -6.76 18.40
N ALA A 469 11.99 -7.27 17.97
CA ALA A 469 12.10 -8.27 16.90
C ALA A 469 11.20 -9.51 17.12
N GLY A 470 11.19 -10.07 18.34
CA GLY A 470 10.35 -11.23 18.66
C GLY A 470 8.84 -10.93 18.64
N ARG A 471 8.45 -9.74 19.13
CA ARG A 471 7.04 -9.30 19.08
C ARG A 471 6.60 -8.99 17.66
N ALA A 472 7.44 -8.32 16.87
CA ALA A 472 7.16 -8.01 15.47
C ALA A 472 6.95 -9.30 14.66
N ALA A 473 7.82 -10.30 14.84
CA ALA A 473 7.66 -11.61 14.19
C ALA A 473 6.36 -12.32 14.61
N ALA A 474 5.98 -12.23 15.88
CA ALA A 474 4.71 -12.79 16.37
C ALA A 474 3.48 -12.08 15.75
N VAL A 475 3.54 -10.76 15.61
CA VAL A 475 2.46 -9.98 14.95
C VAL A 475 2.42 -10.27 13.44
N GLU A 476 3.57 -10.44 12.77
CA GLU A 476 3.62 -10.86 11.36
C GLU A 476 3.01 -12.25 11.14
N GLU A 477 3.24 -13.21 12.05
CA GLU A 477 2.58 -14.52 12.04
C GLU A 477 1.07 -14.41 12.30
N ALA A 478 0.66 -13.58 13.27
CA ALA A 478 -0.75 -13.33 13.56
C ALA A 478 -1.49 -12.72 12.37
N LEU A 479 -0.84 -11.77 11.66
CA LEU A 479 -1.36 -11.20 10.42
C LEU A 479 -1.51 -12.27 9.33
N ARG A 480 -0.49 -13.12 9.12
CA ARG A 480 -0.59 -14.22 8.16
C ARG A 480 -1.76 -15.16 8.48
N THR A 481 -1.89 -15.55 9.74
CA THR A 481 -2.95 -16.46 10.21
C THR A 481 -4.31 -15.82 9.96
N ARG A 482 -4.48 -14.54 10.34
CA ARG A 482 -5.72 -13.79 10.14
C ARG A 482 -6.09 -13.68 8.66
N VAL A 483 -5.12 -13.43 7.78
CA VAL A 483 -5.37 -13.36 6.34
C VAL A 483 -5.83 -14.70 5.77
N VAL A 484 -5.24 -15.82 6.21
CA VAL A 484 -5.66 -17.16 5.77
C VAL A 484 -7.08 -17.46 6.26
N GLU A 485 -7.41 -17.12 7.51
CA GLU A 485 -8.78 -17.25 8.03
C GLU A 485 -9.78 -16.46 7.18
N LEU A 486 -9.50 -15.19 6.90
CA LEU A 486 -10.36 -14.34 6.08
C LEU A 486 -10.50 -14.88 4.65
N ALA A 487 -9.41 -15.30 4.02
CA ALA A 487 -9.42 -15.89 2.68
C ALA A 487 -10.26 -17.18 2.63
N SER A 488 -10.14 -18.04 3.65
CA SER A 488 -10.93 -19.27 3.74
C SER A 488 -12.44 -18.99 3.93
N ALA A 489 -12.78 -17.95 4.72
CA ALA A 489 -14.16 -17.53 4.90
C ALA A 489 -14.76 -16.96 3.61
N ARG A 490 -13.98 -16.17 2.85
CA ARG A 490 -14.36 -15.67 1.52
C ARG A 490 -14.61 -16.80 0.52
N LEU A 491 -13.68 -17.75 0.44
CA LEU A 491 -13.82 -18.91 -0.43
C LEU A 491 -15.10 -19.69 -0.09
N SER A 492 -15.31 -20.03 1.19
CA SER A 492 -16.50 -20.76 1.63
C SER A 492 -17.80 -19.98 1.36
N ALA A 493 -17.80 -18.66 1.53
CA ALA A 493 -18.96 -17.84 1.21
C ALA A 493 -19.28 -17.87 -0.29
N ALA A 494 -18.27 -17.73 -1.15
CA ALA A 494 -18.43 -17.78 -2.60
C ALA A 494 -18.89 -19.17 -3.09
N GLU A 495 -18.34 -20.25 -2.52
CA GLU A 495 -18.75 -21.64 -2.81
C GLU A 495 -20.22 -21.87 -2.46
N LYS A 496 -20.70 -21.43 -1.29
CA LYS A 496 -22.11 -21.54 -0.90
C LYS A 496 -23.06 -20.82 -1.86
N VAL A 497 -22.68 -19.65 -2.37
CA VAL A 497 -23.49 -18.95 -3.36
C VAL A 497 -23.48 -19.70 -4.70
N CYS A 498 -22.35 -20.30 -5.09
CA CYS A 498 -22.27 -21.14 -6.28
C CYS A 498 -23.05 -22.45 -6.16
N GLU A 499 -23.10 -23.08 -4.99
CA GLU A 499 -23.88 -24.30 -4.76
C GLU A 499 -25.39 -24.04 -4.88
N SER A 500 -25.86 -22.92 -4.32
CA SER A 500 -27.25 -22.48 -4.44
C SER A 500 -27.58 -21.96 -5.85
N ASN A 501 -26.58 -21.46 -6.59
CA ASN A 501 -26.71 -20.93 -7.95
C ASN A 501 -25.68 -21.55 -8.91
N PRO A 502 -25.85 -22.83 -9.33
CA PRO A 502 -24.84 -23.55 -10.13
C PRO A 502 -24.51 -22.91 -11.48
N PHE A 503 -25.41 -22.07 -12.00
CA PHE A 503 -25.25 -21.33 -13.24
C PHE A 503 -24.32 -20.11 -13.13
N LEU A 504 -23.87 -19.75 -11.92
CA LEU A 504 -22.86 -18.73 -11.66
C LEU A 504 -21.47 -19.36 -11.44
N GLY A 505 -20.44 -18.67 -11.95
CA GLY A 505 -19.03 -18.98 -11.68
C GLY A 505 -18.58 -18.49 -10.30
N MET A 506 -17.33 -18.78 -9.89
CA MET A 506 -16.76 -18.24 -8.65
C MET A 506 -16.61 -16.72 -8.68
N ARG A 507 -16.47 -16.17 -9.88
CA ARG A 507 -16.42 -14.73 -10.15
C ARG A 507 -17.45 -14.32 -11.19
N VAL A 508 -17.94 -13.09 -11.06
CA VAL A 508 -18.72 -12.39 -12.09
C VAL A 508 -17.98 -11.10 -12.39
N ASP A 509 -17.61 -10.90 -13.65
CA ASP A 509 -16.80 -9.77 -14.13
C ASP A 509 -15.51 -9.54 -13.30
N GLY A 510 -14.89 -10.64 -12.87
CA GLY A 510 -13.67 -10.65 -12.06
C GLY A 510 -13.85 -10.18 -10.62
N LEU A 511 -15.06 -10.10 -10.09
CA LEU A 511 -15.35 -9.97 -8.65
C LEU A 511 -15.80 -11.32 -8.10
N LEU A 512 -15.39 -11.68 -6.88
CA LEU A 512 -15.95 -12.85 -6.22
C LEU A 512 -17.46 -12.70 -6.03
N VAL A 513 -18.20 -13.79 -6.19
CA VAL A 513 -19.67 -13.76 -6.08
C VAL A 513 -20.15 -13.35 -4.69
N ASP A 514 -19.40 -13.63 -3.63
CA ASP A 514 -19.75 -13.21 -2.27
C ASP A 514 -19.64 -11.68 -2.08
N GLU A 515 -18.74 -11.01 -2.81
CA GLU A 515 -18.60 -9.54 -2.78
C GLU A 515 -19.83 -8.82 -3.35
N LEU A 516 -20.61 -9.48 -4.20
CA LEU A 516 -21.80 -8.92 -4.86
C LEU A 516 -23.02 -8.86 -3.95
N ARG A 517 -22.98 -9.56 -2.81
CA ARG A 517 -24.07 -9.64 -1.83
C ARG A 517 -25.43 -9.89 -2.47
N LEU A 518 -25.50 -10.86 -3.40
CA LEU A 518 -26.73 -11.21 -4.14
C LEU A 518 -27.91 -11.59 -3.22
N ASN A 519 -27.62 -11.96 -1.97
CA ASN A 519 -28.63 -12.23 -0.94
C ASN A 519 -29.38 -10.95 -0.47
N GLU A 520 -28.74 -9.80 -0.53
CA GLU A 520 -29.32 -8.50 -0.17
C GLU A 520 -30.03 -7.84 -1.37
N ASN A 521 -29.87 -8.38 -2.59
CA ASN A 521 -30.49 -7.86 -3.80
C ASN A 521 -31.93 -8.41 -3.96
N PRO A 522 -32.98 -7.57 -3.83
CA PRO A 522 -34.36 -8.03 -3.87
C PRO A 522 -34.76 -8.60 -5.25
N GLU A 523 -34.26 -8.02 -6.35
CA GLU A 523 -34.55 -8.49 -7.70
C GLU A 523 -33.96 -9.90 -7.94
N PHE A 524 -32.73 -10.12 -7.45
CA PHE A 524 -32.09 -11.43 -7.54
C PHE A 524 -32.88 -12.48 -6.76
N GLN A 525 -33.31 -12.16 -5.53
CA GLN A 525 -34.09 -13.08 -4.70
C GLN A 525 -35.44 -13.43 -5.33
N GLU A 526 -36.14 -12.46 -5.91
CA GLU A 526 -37.40 -12.71 -6.62
C GLU A 526 -37.18 -13.69 -7.79
N LEU A 527 -36.15 -13.48 -8.61
CA LEU A 527 -35.81 -14.37 -9.72
C LEU A 527 -35.43 -15.78 -9.24
N VAL A 528 -34.70 -15.92 -8.12
CA VAL A 528 -34.37 -17.22 -7.53
C VAL A 528 -35.63 -17.94 -7.08
N THR A 529 -36.57 -17.26 -6.41
CA THR A 529 -37.84 -17.87 -6.00
C THR A 529 -38.68 -18.32 -7.18
N ARG A 530 -38.72 -17.52 -8.26
CA ARG A 530 -39.40 -17.88 -9.50
C ARG A 530 -38.76 -19.09 -10.19
N ARG A 531 -37.42 -19.14 -10.26
CA ARG A 531 -36.68 -20.32 -10.78
C ARG A 531 -36.99 -21.58 -9.97
N ALA A 532 -37.00 -21.48 -8.64
CA ALA A 532 -37.34 -22.59 -7.76
C ALA A 532 -38.78 -23.09 -7.99
N ALA A 533 -39.74 -22.18 -8.19
CA ALA A 533 -41.13 -22.53 -8.48
C ALA A 533 -41.29 -23.26 -9.82
N VAL A 534 -40.57 -22.84 -10.88
CA VAL A 534 -40.58 -23.50 -12.19
C VAL A 534 -39.94 -24.89 -12.12
N LEU A 535 -38.82 -25.03 -11.41
CA LEU A 535 -38.14 -26.32 -11.21
C LEU A 535 -38.96 -27.31 -10.36
N ALA A 536 -39.81 -26.82 -9.47
CA ALA A 536 -40.68 -27.65 -8.65
C ALA A 536 -41.90 -28.21 -9.42
N ALA A 537 -42.20 -27.70 -10.62
CA ALA A 537 -43.29 -28.19 -11.45
C ALA A 537 -42.94 -29.57 -12.05
N PRO A 538 -43.89 -30.52 -12.13
CA PRO A 538 -43.64 -31.88 -12.63
C PRO A 538 -43.23 -31.92 -14.12
N ASP A 539 -43.66 -30.94 -14.91
CA ASP A 539 -43.30 -30.74 -16.33
C ASP A 539 -42.46 -29.46 -16.49
N ALA A 540 -41.37 -29.34 -15.73
CA ALA A 540 -40.53 -28.13 -15.74
C ALA A 540 -40.06 -27.78 -17.17
N ASP A 541 -40.46 -26.59 -17.64
CA ASP A 541 -40.04 -26.05 -18.92
C ASP A 541 -38.56 -25.63 -18.85
N LEU A 542 -37.68 -26.43 -19.46
CA LEU A 542 -36.23 -26.20 -19.47
C LEU A 542 -35.87 -24.89 -20.18
N GLU A 543 -36.64 -24.44 -21.17
CA GLU A 543 -36.40 -23.15 -21.83
C GLU A 543 -36.75 -21.99 -20.90
N ALA A 544 -37.85 -22.09 -20.16
CA ALA A 544 -38.21 -21.10 -19.14
C ALA A 544 -37.17 -21.04 -18.00
N VAL A 545 -36.64 -22.17 -17.56
CA VAL A 545 -35.53 -22.21 -16.58
C VAL A 545 -34.28 -21.54 -17.15
N ALA A 546 -33.89 -21.86 -18.38
CA ALA A 546 -32.74 -21.24 -19.02
C ALA A 546 -32.92 -19.72 -19.20
N GLY A 547 -34.14 -19.27 -19.52
CA GLY A 547 -34.51 -17.86 -19.55
C GLY A 547 -34.32 -17.16 -18.20
N LEU A 548 -34.83 -17.75 -17.12
CA LEU A 548 -34.66 -17.24 -15.76
C LEU A 548 -33.19 -17.24 -15.30
N GLU A 549 -32.43 -18.28 -15.66
CA GLU A 549 -30.98 -18.32 -15.37
C GLU A 549 -30.22 -17.22 -16.11
N ASN A 550 -30.61 -16.88 -17.34
CA ASN A 550 -30.03 -15.75 -18.06
C ASN A 550 -30.38 -14.41 -17.41
N GLU A 551 -31.60 -14.24 -16.90
CA GLU A 551 -32.00 -13.06 -16.13
C GLU A 551 -31.20 -12.96 -14.81
N LEU A 552 -31.00 -14.08 -14.11
CA LEU A 552 -30.19 -14.15 -12.90
C LEU A 552 -28.71 -13.81 -13.17
N ARG A 553 -28.12 -14.32 -14.26
CA ARG A 553 -26.76 -13.94 -14.69
C ARG A 553 -26.66 -12.43 -14.96
N ARG A 554 -27.65 -11.86 -15.65
CA ARG A 554 -27.70 -10.41 -15.93
C ARG A 554 -27.81 -9.58 -14.65
N CYS A 555 -28.65 -10.01 -13.70
CA CYS A 555 -28.78 -9.37 -12.39
C CYS A 555 -27.47 -9.42 -11.60
N ALA A 556 -26.79 -10.57 -11.57
CA ALA A 556 -25.48 -10.70 -10.92
C ALA A 556 -24.41 -9.80 -11.57
N ARG A 557 -24.41 -9.68 -12.90
CA ARG A 557 -23.54 -8.74 -13.62
C ARG A 557 -23.85 -7.29 -13.30
N ALA A 558 -25.13 -6.92 -13.24
CA ALA A 558 -25.54 -5.57 -12.82
C ALA A 558 -25.02 -5.24 -11.40
N ALA A 559 -25.08 -6.19 -10.46
CA ALA A 559 -24.50 -6.05 -9.13
C ALA A 559 -22.95 -5.92 -9.17
N ALA A 560 -22.26 -6.68 -10.04
CA ALA A 560 -20.81 -6.56 -10.23
C ALA A 560 -20.42 -5.20 -10.80
N VAL A 561 -21.22 -4.69 -11.72
CA VAL A 561 -21.07 -3.38 -12.33
C VAL A 561 -21.26 -2.25 -11.31
N GLU A 562 -22.26 -2.37 -10.42
CA GLU A 562 -22.47 -1.46 -9.29
C GLU A 562 -21.31 -1.51 -8.29
N ALA A 563 -20.88 -2.70 -7.88
CA ALA A 563 -19.74 -2.88 -6.98
C ALA A 563 -18.45 -2.28 -7.55
N LYS A 564 -18.19 -2.45 -8.85
CA LYS A 564 -17.08 -1.78 -9.56
C LYS A 564 -17.23 -0.25 -9.53
N ALA A 565 -18.43 0.28 -9.69
CA ALA A 565 -18.67 1.73 -9.62
C ALA A 565 -18.40 2.28 -8.20
N ILE A 566 -18.82 1.57 -7.16
CA ILE A 566 -18.56 1.94 -5.75
C ILE A 566 -17.06 1.90 -5.46
N ASN A 567 -16.37 0.82 -5.84
CA ASN A 567 -14.92 0.71 -5.70
C ASN A 567 -14.22 1.83 -6.48
N ALA A 568 -14.71 2.16 -7.68
CA ALA A 568 -14.17 3.25 -8.47
C ALA A 568 -14.30 4.59 -7.74
N LEU A 569 -15.49 4.92 -7.25
CA LEU A 569 -15.74 6.12 -6.45
C LEU A 569 -14.79 6.20 -5.25
N ARG A 570 -14.69 5.13 -4.44
CA ARG A 570 -13.83 5.08 -3.26
C ARG A 570 -12.36 5.37 -3.61
N THR A 571 -11.82 4.69 -4.62
CA THR A 571 -10.45 4.92 -5.07
C THR A 571 -10.26 6.33 -5.61
N ASP A 572 -11.22 6.86 -6.37
CA ASP A 572 -11.15 8.22 -6.92
C ASP A 572 -11.17 9.29 -5.81
N GLU A 573 -11.92 9.07 -4.74
CA GLU A 573 -11.93 9.96 -3.59
C GLU A 573 -10.62 9.93 -2.80
N ASP A 574 -10.00 8.75 -2.60
CA ASP A 574 -8.68 8.67 -1.97
C ASP A 574 -7.60 9.29 -2.86
N GLU A 575 -7.67 9.02 -4.16
CA GLU A 575 -6.75 9.51 -5.17
C GLU A 575 -6.80 11.03 -5.30
N ALA A 576 -7.99 11.64 -5.20
CA ALA A 576 -8.14 13.09 -5.19
C ALA A 576 -7.40 13.75 -4.01
N VAL A 577 -7.40 13.10 -2.83
CA VAL A 577 -6.63 13.56 -1.66
C VAL A 577 -5.13 13.35 -1.89
N ARG A 578 -4.73 12.17 -2.37
CA ARG A 578 -3.32 11.82 -2.61
C ARG A 578 -2.67 12.72 -3.66
N ALA A 579 -3.35 12.95 -4.78
CA ALA A 579 -2.84 13.75 -5.89
C ALA A 579 -2.52 15.20 -5.44
N ARG A 580 -3.30 15.75 -4.51
CA ARG A 580 -3.08 17.09 -3.92
C ARG A 580 -2.02 17.12 -2.83
N ASN A 581 -1.67 15.97 -2.28
CA ASN A 581 -0.74 15.82 -1.17
C ASN A 581 0.43 14.92 -1.60
N PRO A 582 1.37 15.46 -2.40
CA PRO A 582 2.52 14.72 -2.96
C PRO A 582 3.38 13.91 -1.98
N PHE A 583 3.32 14.22 -0.68
CA PHE A 583 4.04 13.52 0.38
C PHE A 583 3.34 12.23 0.83
N LEU A 584 2.14 11.94 0.34
CA LEU A 584 1.42 10.70 0.59
C LEU A 584 1.74 9.68 -0.50
N GLU A 585 2.22 8.51 -0.08
CA GLU A 585 2.65 7.44 -0.98
C GLU A 585 1.48 6.55 -1.46
N TYR A 586 0.53 6.27 -0.56
CA TYR A 586 -0.59 5.34 -0.77
C TYR A 586 -1.95 6.01 -0.55
N ASN A 587 -3.03 5.30 -0.87
CA ASN A 587 -4.43 5.76 -0.72
C ASN A 587 -4.99 5.58 0.70
N GLU A 588 -4.12 5.25 1.64
CA GLU A 588 -4.45 5.02 3.04
C GLU A 588 -3.22 5.25 3.95
N VAL A 589 -3.48 5.71 5.18
CA VAL A 589 -2.47 5.93 6.23
C VAL A 589 -2.93 5.21 7.49
N LEU A 590 -2.06 4.37 8.10
CA LEU A 590 -2.42 3.54 9.26
C LEU A 590 -3.71 2.73 9.02
N THR A 591 -3.85 2.14 7.83
CA THR A 591 -5.04 1.41 7.34
C THR A 591 -6.32 2.24 7.19
N VAL A 592 -6.29 3.54 7.49
CA VAL A 592 -7.42 4.47 7.28
C VAL A 592 -7.38 5.03 5.85
N PRO A 593 -8.43 4.83 5.03
CA PRO A 593 -8.50 5.41 3.69
C PRO A 593 -8.46 6.94 3.69
N LEU A 594 -7.73 7.53 2.74
CA LEU A 594 -7.52 8.98 2.70
C LEU A 594 -8.82 9.79 2.60
N ARG A 595 -9.88 9.25 1.98
CA ARG A 595 -11.19 9.91 1.91
C ARG A 595 -11.79 10.23 3.29
N PHE A 596 -11.41 9.53 4.35
CA PHE A 596 -11.91 9.79 5.71
C PHE A 596 -11.03 10.74 6.51
N LEU A 597 -9.84 11.09 6.02
CA LEU A 597 -8.92 11.97 6.74
C LEU A 597 -9.17 13.45 6.38
N ASP A 598 -9.85 14.19 7.25
CA ASP A 598 -10.05 15.64 7.09
C ASP A 598 -8.90 16.45 7.73
N PHE A 599 -7.69 16.30 7.18
CA PHE A 599 -6.50 16.99 7.68
C PHE A 599 -6.23 18.33 6.96
N GLU A 600 -6.98 18.66 5.92
CA GLU A 600 -6.79 19.92 5.18
C GLU A 600 -7.09 21.13 6.07
N ASP A 601 -7.99 20.98 7.04
CA ASP A 601 -8.34 22.02 7.99
C ASP A 601 -7.43 22.13 9.22
N ASP A 602 -6.59 21.13 9.48
CA ASP A 602 -5.65 21.11 10.60
C ASP A 602 -4.65 22.27 10.53
N GLY A 603 -4.61 23.08 11.60
CA GLY A 603 -3.77 24.28 11.65
C GLY A 603 -2.27 23.99 11.48
N ARG A 604 -1.80 22.83 11.96
CA ARG A 604 -0.40 22.41 11.84
C ARG A 604 -0.08 21.93 10.43
N VAL A 605 -0.98 21.20 9.79
CA VAL A 605 -0.85 20.85 8.36
C VAL A 605 -0.82 22.12 7.50
N LYS A 606 -1.73 23.07 7.73
CA LYS A 606 -1.75 24.37 7.03
C LYS A 606 -0.41 25.10 7.15
N LEU A 607 0.15 25.20 8.36
CA LEU A 607 1.46 25.79 8.62
C LEU A 607 2.59 25.06 7.87
N LEU A 608 2.62 23.74 7.94
CA LEU A 608 3.66 22.95 7.28
C LEU A 608 3.56 23.04 5.75
N LYS A 609 2.34 23.08 5.18
CA LYS A 609 2.14 23.35 3.74
C LYS A 609 2.66 24.73 3.34
N HIS A 610 2.48 25.74 4.19
CA HIS A 610 3.05 27.06 3.97
C HIS A 610 4.59 27.04 4.00
N ARG A 611 5.20 26.38 5.00
CA ARG A 611 6.67 26.20 5.07
C ARG A 611 7.22 25.43 3.87
N ARG A 612 6.52 24.40 3.42
CA ARG A 612 6.87 23.64 2.22
C ARG A 612 6.91 24.55 0.99
N LEU A 613 5.92 25.43 0.83
CA LEU A 613 5.89 26.42 -0.24
C LEU A 613 7.05 27.42 -0.14
N HIS A 614 7.35 27.92 1.07
CA HIS A 614 8.49 28.79 1.30
C HIS A 614 9.81 28.14 0.84
N TYR A 615 10.09 26.91 1.26
CA TYR A 615 11.33 26.22 0.86
C TYR A 615 11.37 25.84 -0.62
N LEU A 616 10.22 25.63 -1.26
CA LEU A 616 10.13 25.51 -2.71
C LEU A 616 10.53 26.81 -3.42
N VAL A 617 10.09 27.97 -2.92
CA VAL A 617 10.46 29.28 -3.49
C VAL A 617 11.94 29.60 -3.26
N VAL A 618 12.46 29.28 -2.07
CA VAL A 618 13.88 29.46 -1.73
C VAL A 618 14.79 28.48 -2.48
N GLY A 619 14.26 27.33 -2.92
CA GLY A 619 15.03 26.27 -3.59
C GLY A 619 15.78 25.33 -2.63
N ASP A 620 15.42 25.31 -1.34
CA ASP A 620 16.02 24.42 -0.34
C ASP A 620 15.29 23.07 -0.31
N ASN A 621 15.80 22.12 -1.12
CA ASN A 621 15.22 20.78 -1.22
C ASN A 621 15.32 19.98 0.09
N ASN A 622 16.35 20.19 0.91
CA ASN A 622 16.53 19.44 2.16
C ASN A 622 15.52 19.89 3.20
N ALA A 623 15.36 21.21 3.38
CA ALA A 623 14.35 21.76 4.27
C ALA A 623 12.92 21.41 3.79
N ARG A 624 12.69 21.40 2.47
CA ARG A 624 11.42 20.93 1.89
C ARG A 624 11.11 19.48 2.28
N LEU A 625 12.05 18.56 2.09
CA LEU A 625 11.87 17.14 2.41
C LEU A 625 11.62 16.92 3.91
N LEU A 626 12.31 17.66 4.78
CA LEU A 626 12.07 17.61 6.23
C LEU A 626 10.64 18.08 6.59
N VAL A 627 10.14 19.12 5.92
CA VAL A 627 8.75 19.56 6.09
C VAL A 627 7.75 18.53 5.58
N GLU A 628 8.03 17.86 4.45
CA GLU A 628 7.20 16.76 3.92
C GLU A 628 7.18 15.55 4.86
N GLN A 629 8.28 15.22 5.52
CA GLN A 629 8.32 14.20 6.57
C GLN A 629 7.44 14.58 7.76
N ARG A 630 7.54 15.83 8.24
CA ARG A 630 6.68 16.34 9.33
C ARG A 630 5.20 16.40 8.96
N LEU A 631 4.88 16.68 7.69
CA LEU A 631 3.51 16.60 7.16
C LEU A 631 3.01 15.16 7.26
N SER A 632 3.81 14.20 6.79
CA SER A 632 3.48 12.78 6.84
C SER A 632 3.29 12.27 8.27
N GLU A 633 4.12 12.73 9.22
CA GLU A 633 3.97 12.45 10.65
C GLU A 633 2.68 13.02 11.23
N ARG A 634 2.35 14.29 10.93
CA ARG A 634 1.11 14.90 11.43
C ARG A 634 -0.13 14.21 10.86
N VAL A 635 -0.13 13.85 9.58
CA VAL A 635 -1.23 13.08 8.96
C VAL A 635 -1.34 11.70 9.60
N ARG A 636 -0.21 11.03 9.91
CA ARG A 636 -0.22 9.78 10.68
C ARG A 636 -0.84 9.94 12.07
N ASP A 637 -0.55 11.02 12.79
CA ASP A 637 -1.16 11.26 14.10
C ASP A 637 -2.68 11.48 14.01
N ILE A 638 -3.15 12.19 12.97
CA ILE A 638 -4.59 12.37 12.70
C ILE A 638 -5.24 11.03 12.36
N ALA A 639 -4.61 10.23 11.50
CA ALA A 639 -5.09 8.90 11.17
C ALA A 639 -5.16 7.98 12.40
N ARG A 640 -4.18 8.06 13.31
CA ARG A 640 -4.20 7.31 14.58
C ARG A 640 -5.39 7.71 15.44
N ALA A 641 -5.64 9.01 15.62
CA ALA A 641 -6.78 9.48 16.41
C ALA A 641 -8.12 9.03 15.83
N LEU A 642 -8.27 9.08 14.49
CA LEU A 642 -9.47 8.60 13.81
C LEU A 642 -9.63 7.08 13.94
N TYR A 643 -8.55 6.31 13.86
CA TYR A 643 -8.55 4.86 14.05
C TYR A 643 -8.94 4.47 15.49
N GLU A 644 -8.39 5.16 16.49
CA GLU A 644 -8.73 4.96 17.90
C GLU A 644 -10.20 5.28 18.17
N GLY A 645 -10.70 6.43 17.69
CA GLY A 645 -12.11 6.80 17.80
C GLY A 645 -13.05 5.84 17.07
N GLU A 646 -12.68 5.36 15.87
CA GLU A 646 -13.45 4.34 15.16
C GLU A 646 -13.56 3.05 15.98
N ASN A 647 -12.48 2.61 16.62
CA ASN A 647 -12.52 1.43 17.48
C ASN A 647 -13.37 1.63 18.73
N GLU A 648 -13.36 2.83 19.32
CA GLU A 648 -14.24 3.17 20.43
C GLU A 648 -15.71 3.06 20.01
N LEU A 649 -16.09 3.67 18.89
CA LEU A 649 -17.45 3.57 18.33
C LEU A 649 -17.84 2.11 18.04
N ARG A 650 -16.92 1.31 17.48
CA ARG A 650 -17.20 -0.11 17.21
C ARG A 650 -17.40 -0.91 18.49
N ASN A 651 -16.58 -0.68 19.51
CA ASN A 651 -16.73 -1.35 20.80
C ASN A 651 -18.01 -0.94 21.54
N GLU A 652 -18.47 0.29 21.35
CA GLU A 652 -19.69 0.80 21.96
C GLU A 652 -20.96 0.28 21.27
N PHE A 653 -21.00 0.28 19.93
CA PHE A 653 -22.24 0.04 19.18
C PHE A 653 -22.32 -1.32 18.48
N ILE A 654 -21.21 -2.00 18.22
CA ILE A 654 -21.19 -3.27 17.47
C ILE A 654 -20.96 -4.44 18.43
N THR A 655 -21.84 -5.44 18.35
CA THR A 655 -21.66 -6.73 19.04
C THR A 655 -20.95 -7.73 18.14
N ARG A 656 -20.45 -8.82 18.71
CA ARG A 656 -19.82 -9.89 17.91
C ARG A 656 -20.75 -10.45 16.83
N ASP A 657 -22.06 -10.49 17.11
CA ASP A 657 -23.06 -11.05 16.22
C ASP A 657 -23.48 -10.09 15.10
N SER A 658 -23.45 -8.77 15.34
CA SER A 658 -23.80 -7.75 14.35
C SER A 658 -22.61 -7.26 13.50
N SER A 659 -21.39 -7.74 13.77
CA SER A 659 -20.17 -7.27 13.09
C SER A 659 -20.25 -7.36 11.55
N ALA A 660 -20.94 -8.37 10.99
CA ALA A 660 -21.07 -8.55 9.55
C ALA A 660 -21.87 -7.43 8.85
N GLU A 661 -22.83 -6.83 9.56
CA GLU A 661 -23.73 -5.80 9.04
C GLU A 661 -23.01 -4.46 8.81
N PHE A 662 -21.91 -4.22 9.53
CA PHE A 662 -21.13 -2.97 9.53
C PHE A 662 -19.76 -3.08 8.82
N CYS A 663 -19.45 -4.21 8.17
CA CYS A 663 -18.13 -4.50 7.59
C CYS A 663 -17.63 -3.55 6.47
N ASN A 664 -18.47 -2.64 5.96
CA ASN A 664 -18.15 -1.81 4.78
C ASN A 664 -18.27 -0.30 5.02
N VAL A 665 -18.50 0.14 6.26
CA VAL A 665 -18.72 1.56 6.60
C VAL A 665 -17.83 1.95 7.79
N HIS A 666 -17.19 3.11 7.71
CA HIS A 666 -16.55 3.75 8.86
C HIS A 666 -17.63 4.48 9.69
N LEU A 667 -17.81 4.08 10.95
CA LEU A 667 -18.83 4.64 11.85
C LEU A 667 -18.62 6.14 12.07
N SER A 668 -17.37 6.58 12.11
CA SER A 668 -17.00 8.01 12.14
C SER A 668 -17.60 8.82 10.98
N GLY A 669 -17.82 8.19 9.82
CA GLY A 669 -18.45 8.82 8.65
C GLY A 669 -19.96 9.02 8.77
N LEU A 670 -20.62 8.33 9.71
CA LEU A 670 -22.08 8.42 9.91
C LEU A 670 -22.50 9.66 10.72
N ALA A 671 -21.57 10.32 11.41
CA ALA A 671 -21.86 11.35 12.42
C ALA A 671 -22.95 10.92 13.42
N ILE A 672 -22.72 9.76 14.06
CA ILE A 672 -23.62 9.16 15.05
C ILE A 672 -23.99 10.16 16.16
N GLU A 673 -23.03 10.99 16.57
CA GLU A 673 -23.22 12.01 17.61
C GLU A 673 -24.14 13.18 17.19
N GLU A 674 -24.27 13.43 15.88
CA GLU A 674 -25.15 14.48 15.35
C GLU A 674 -26.61 14.01 15.20
N ASP A 675 -26.88 12.70 15.21
CA ASP A 675 -28.24 12.17 15.05
C ASP A 675 -29.06 12.35 16.33
N GLU A 676 -30.18 13.08 16.22
CA GLU A 676 -31.03 13.43 17.35
C GLU A 676 -31.63 12.20 18.04
N ALA A 677 -31.99 11.16 17.27
CA ALA A 677 -32.60 9.95 17.82
C ALA A 677 -31.56 9.14 18.62
N VAL A 678 -30.35 8.96 18.07
CA VAL A 678 -29.25 8.33 18.80
C VAL A 678 -28.90 9.14 20.05
N ALA A 679 -28.74 10.46 19.94
CA ALA A 679 -28.43 11.33 21.07
C ALA A 679 -29.50 11.28 22.17
N LYS A 680 -30.78 11.18 21.80
CA LYS A 680 -31.89 11.02 22.76
C LYS A 680 -31.84 9.67 23.47
N CYS A 681 -31.73 8.57 22.74
CA CYS A 681 -31.66 7.23 23.33
C CYS A 681 -30.41 7.07 24.21
N MET A 682 -29.25 7.65 23.84
CA MET A 682 -28.05 7.65 24.67
C MET A 682 -28.23 8.45 25.97
N LYS A 683 -28.91 9.59 25.93
CA LYS A 683 -29.23 10.37 27.15
C LYS A 683 -30.13 9.56 28.10
N GLU A 684 -31.16 8.91 27.55
CA GLU A 684 -32.07 8.04 28.31
C GLU A 684 -31.33 6.84 28.92
N ALA A 685 -30.45 6.18 28.16
CA ALA A 685 -29.60 5.09 28.64
C ALA A 685 -28.64 5.53 29.76
N ASN A 686 -28.03 6.72 29.63
CA ASN A 686 -27.14 7.27 30.65
C ASN A 686 -27.88 7.65 31.95
N LEU A 687 -29.12 8.15 31.84
CA LEU A 687 -29.97 8.40 33.00
C LEU A 687 -30.26 7.09 33.75
N LEU A 688 -30.65 6.03 33.04
CA LEU A 688 -30.88 4.71 33.61
C LEU A 688 -29.61 4.15 34.30
N ARG A 689 -28.42 4.37 33.73
CA ARG A 689 -27.14 3.96 34.34
C ARG A 689 -26.79 4.73 35.62
N SER A 690 -27.28 5.96 35.76
CA SER A 690 -26.97 6.82 36.92
C SER A 690 -27.85 6.57 38.14
N ASP A 691 -29.06 6.02 37.97
CA ASP A 691 -29.98 5.72 39.06
C ASP A 691 -29.73 4.30 39.63
N GLU A 692 -28.81 4.18 40.58
CA GLU A 692 -28.46 2.90 41.25
C GLU A 692 -29.65 2.21 41.97
N SER A 693 -30.75 2.92 42.22
CA SER A 693 -31.91 2.41 42.97
C SER A 693 -32.95 1.65 42.13
N ILE A 694 -32.95 1.81 40.80
CA ILE A 694 -33.89 1.19 39.85
C ILE A 694 -33.15 0.95 38.52
N LEU A 695 -32.05 0.19 38.54
CA LEU A 695 -31.46 -0.28 37.29
C LEU A 695 -32.40 -1.36 36.72
N ASP A 696 -33.35 -1.00 35.86
CA ASP A 696 -34.12 -1.97 35.07
C ASP A 696 -33.25 -2.40 33.87
N PRO A 697 -32.59 -3.59 33.94
CA PRO A 697 -31.64 -3.99 32.90
C PRO A 697 -32.34 -4.21 31.56
N ILE A 698 -33.64 -4.53 31.58
CA ILE A 698 -34.45 -4.76 30.38
C ILE A 698 -34.73 -3.43 29.66
N GLU A 699 -34.96 -2.35 30.40
CA GLU A 699 -35.19 -1.04 29.80
C GLU A 699 -33.90 -0.45 29.21
N LEU A 700 -32.77 -0.65 29.89
CA LEU A 700 -31.46 -0.27 29.36
C LEU A 700 -31.11 -1.05 28.08
N GLU A 701 -31.29 -2.37 28.08
CA GLU A 701 -31.04 -3.21 26.90
C GLU A 701 -31.92 -2.80 25.71
N LYS A 702 -33.20 -2.50 25.96
CA LYS A 702 -34.10 -1.96 24.91
C LYS A 702 -33.61 -0.65 24.33
N LYS A 703 -33.10 0.26 25.16
CA LYS A 703 -32.58 1.56 24.69
C LYS A 703 -31.30 1.38 23.87
N GLU A 704 -30.44 0.45 24.27
CA GLU A 704 -29.26 0.07 23.51
C GLU A 704 -29.61 -0.66 22.19
N ASP A 705 -30.68 -1.45 22.16
CA ASP A 705 -31.20 -2.04 20.92
C ASP A 705 -31.79 -0.98 19.98
N GLU A 706 -32.49 0.02 20.53
CA GLU A 706 -33.01 1.16 19.77
C GLU A 706 -31.87 1.97 19.12
N THR A 707 -30.77 2.24 19.86
CA THR A 707 -29.59 2.92 19.28
C THR A 707 -28.93 2.08 18.20
N ARG A 708 -28.67 0.79 18.46
CA ARG A 708 -28.09 -0.13 17.47
C ARG A 708 -28.90 -0.20 16.19
N LYS A 709 -30.23 -0.30 16.32
CA LYS A 709 -31.14 -0.32 15.17
C LYS A 709 -31.08 0.98 14.37
N ARG A 710 -31.08 2.14 15.03
CA ARG A 710 -30.96 3.44 14.33
C ARG A 710 -29.62 3.57 13.61
N ILE A 711 -28.52 3.11 14.21
CA ILE A 711 -27.19 3.12 13.59
C ILE A 711 -27.14 2.18 12.37
N LEU A 712 -27.82 1.03 12.43
CA LEU A 712 -27.98 0.14 11.28
C LEU A 712 -28.77 0.82 10.14
N GLU A 713 -29.88 1.49 10.45
CA GLU A 713 -30.65 2.27 9.48
C GLU A 713 -29.80 3.39 8.84
N MET A 714 -29.00 4.09 9.64
CA MET A 714 -28.03 5.09 9.16
C MET A 714 -26.97 4.48 8.25
N THR A 715 -26.48 3.28 8.60
CA THR A 715 -25.49 2.54 7.80
C THR A 715 -26.06 2.14 6.44
N GLN A 716 -27.28 1.60 6.41
CA GLN A 716 -28.00 1.31 5.16
C GLN A 716 -28.29 2.60 4.36
N ALA A 717 -28.65 3.66 5.08
CA ALA A 717 -28.65 5.07 4.68
C ALA A 717 -27.48 5.44 3.76
N TYR A 718 -26.31 5.35 4.38
CA TYR A 718 -25.02 5.71 3.82
C TYR A 718 -24.62 4.83 2.63
N VAL A 719 -24.76 3.51 2.75
CA VAL A 719 -24.42 2.56 1.67
C VAL A 719 -25.28 2.82 0.43
N ARG A 720 -26.58 3.09 0.60
CA ARG A 720 -27.47 3.44 -0.52
C ARG A 720 -27.07 4.76 -1.16
N ALA A 721 -26.75 5.78 -0.37
CA ALA A 721 -26.27 7.07 -0.89
C ALA A 721 -24.96 6.92 -1.68
N GLU A 722 -24.00 6.16 -1.16
CA GLU A 722 -22.73 5.88 -1.83
C GLU A 722 -22.95 5.15 -3.17
N SER A 723 -23.79 4.11 -3.19
CA SER A 723 -24.19 3.42 -4.42
C SER A 723 -24.87 4.35 -5.44
N GLN A 724 -25.84 5.18 -4.98
CA GLN A 724 -26.55 6.12 -5.83
C GLN A 724 -25.59 7.12 -6.50
N ILE A 725 -24.66 7.69 -5.74
CA ILE A 725 -23.65 8.63 -6.27
C ILE A 725 -22.73 7.91 -7.26
N ALA A 726 -22.21 6.74 -6.91
CA ALA A 726 -21.32 5.98 -7.77
C ALA A 726 -21.96 5.64 -9.13
N CYS A 727 -23.20 5.12 -9.09
CA CYS A 727 -23.98 4.81 -10.28
C CYS A 727 -24.37 6.07 -11.07
N PHE A 728 -24.71 7.16 -10.38
CA PHE A 728 -25.04 8.44 -11.02
C PHE A 728 -23.85 9.02 -11.78
N LEU A 729 -22.67 9.13 -11.15
CA LEU A 729 -21.46 9.65 -11.79
C LEU A 729 -21.04 8.80 -13.00
N ARG A 730 -21.16 7.47 -12.89
CA ARG A 730 -20.88 6.57 -14.01
C ARG A 730 -21.85 6.76 -15.17
N ARG A 731 -23.16 6.88 -14.89
CA ARG A 731 -24.18 7.18 -15.92
C ARG A 731 -23.91 8.54 -16.59
N LEU A 732 -23.51 9.55 -15.83
CA LEU A 732 -23.14 10.86 -16.40
C LEU A 732 -21.94 10.75 -17.36
N LEU A 733 -20.92 9.98 -16.98
CA LEU A 733 -19.77 9.77 -17.85
C LEU A 733 -20.16 9.05 -19.16
N HIS A 734 -21.00 8.02 -19.09
CA HIS A 734 -21.48 7.29 -20.27
C HIS A 734 -22.34 8.18 -21.17
N LYS A 735 -23.15 9.07 -20.57
CA LYS A 735 -23.94 10.06 -21.28
C LYS A 735 -23.08 11.12 -21.99
N TYR A 736 -21.97 11.53 -21.37
CA TYR A 736 -21.09 12.59 -21.87
C TYR A 736 -19.66 12.06 -22.12
N PRO A 737 -19.45 11.21 -23.15
CA PRO A 737 -18.17 10.54 -23.37
C PRO A 737 -17.05 11.47 -23.85
N ALA A 738 -17.28 12.76 -24.09
CA ALA A 738 -16.23 13.74 -24.37
C ALA A 738 -15.76 14.52 -23.11
N SER A 739 -16.33 14.23 -21.94
CA SER A 739 -15.98 14.91 -20.67
C SER A 739 -14.76 14.31 -19.98
N VAL A 740 -14.17 15.05 -19.03
CA VAL A 740 -13.14 14.55 -18.13
C VAL A 740 -13.66 13.38 -17.29
N ARG A 741 -12.80 12.42 -16.97
CA ARG A 741 -13.21 11.19 -16.27
C ARG A 741 -13.81 11.45 -14.89
N ASP A 742 -13.27 12.42 -14.17
CA ASP A 742 -13.78 12.90 -12.90
C ASP A 742 -14.92 13.90 -13.13
N VAL A 743 -16.03 13.39 -13.69
CA VAL A 743 -17.17 14.21 -14.12
C VAL A 743 -17.72 15.01 -12.94
N ASN A 744 -17.91 16.31 -13.13
CA ASN A 744 -18.67 17.15 -12.21
C ASN A 744 -20.17 17.10 -12.58
N PRO A 745 -21.08 16.75 -11.65
CA PRO A 745 -22.52 16.78 -11.90
C PRO A 745 -23.10 18.10 -12.42
N ALA A 746 -22.45 19.24 -12.14
CA ALA A 746 -22.82 20.57 -12.66
C ALA A 746 -22.89 20.64 -14.19
N ILE A 747 -22.29 19.68 -14.90
CA ILE A 747 -22.34 19.54 -16.35
C ILE A 747 -23.78 19.44 -16.90
N GLN A 748 -24.74 18.97 -16.09
CA GLN A 748 -26.14 18.85 -16.51
C GLN A 748 -26.85 20.21 -16.60
N SER A 749 -26.44 21.17 -15.77
CA SER A 749 -27.00 22.53 -15.72
C SER A 749 -26.17 23.56 -16.47
N ASP A 750 -25.03 23.17 -17.05
CA ASP A 750 -24.13 24.09 -17.74
C ASP A 750 -24.61 24.43 -19.16
N ASP A 751 -25.01 25.69 -19.37
CA ASP A 751 -25.51 26.18 -20.65
C ASP A 751 -24.48 26.08 -21.79
N GLU A 752 -23.21 26.36 -21.51
CA GLU A 752 -22.14 26.27 -22.51
C GLU A 752 -21.91 24.82 -22.93
N PHE A 753 -21.83 23.89 -21.98
CA PHE A 753 -21.68 22.47 -22.26
C PHE A 753 -22.89 21.92 -23.03
N SER A 754 -24.11 22.32 -22.67
CA SER A 754 -25.33 21.93 -23.39
C SER A 754 -25.33 22.38 -24.85
N LYS A 755 -24.87 23.62 -25.13
CA LYS A 755 -24.68 24.12 -26.50
C LYS A 755 -23.62 23.32 -27.26
N LEU A 756 -22.51 22.97 -26.61
CA LEU A 756 -21.45 22.16 -27.21
C LEU A 756 -21.93 20.73 -27.50
N GLU A 757 -22.73 20.12 -26.62
CA GLU A 757 -23.31 18.79 -26.86
C GLU A 757 -24.32 18.81 -28.01
N SER A 758 -25.15 19.86 -28.07
CA SER A 758 -26.05 20.08 -29.21
C SER A 758 -25.27 20.24 -30.53
N ALA A 759 -24.16 20.98 -30.51
CA ALA A 759 -23.28 21.13 -31.66
C ALA A 759 -22.58 19.82 -32.06
N ARG A 760 -22.16 19.01 -31.08
CA ARG A 760 -21.56 17.68 -31.30
C ARG A 760 -22.57 16.75 -31.97
N LEU A 761 -23.78 16.64 -31.43
CA LEU A 761 -24.85 15.82 -32.02
C LEU A 761 -25.19 16.28 -33.44
N GLY A 762 -25.26 17.59 -33.68
CA GLY A 762 -25.45 18.16 -35.01
C GLY A 762 -24.31 17.84 -35.99
N ALA A 763 -23.06 17.90 -35.53
CA ALA A 763 -21.88 17.56 -36.35
C ALA A 763 -21.84 16.06 -36.71
N ILE A 764 -22.23 15.19 -35.78
CA ILE A 764 -22.34 13.75 -36.00
C ILE A 764 -23.44 13.43 -37.02
N ALA A 765 -24.58 14.11 -36.93
CA ALA A 765 -25.74 13.92 -37.82
C ALA A 765 -25.54 14.46 -39.25
N SER A 766 -24.49 15.25 -39.49
CA SER A 766 -24.22 15.82 -40.82
C SER A 766 -23.74 14.75 -41.82
N GLU A 767 -24.25 14.81 -43.07
CA GLU A 767 -23.96 13.85 -44.15
C GLU A 767 -22.45 13.76 -44.48
N LYS A 768 -21.73 14.88 -44.31
CA LYS A 768 -20.27 14.97 -44.38
C LYS A 768 -19.72 15.34 -43.00
N CYS A 769 -19.81 14.42 -42.05
CA CYS A 769 -19.21 14.62 -40.73
C CYS A 769 -17.74 15.00 -40.89
N ASN A 770 -17.43 16.25 -40.55
CA ASN A 770 -16.08 16.76 -40.56
C ASN A 770 -15.42 16.36 -39.23
N LEU A 771 -14.53 15.36 -39.30
CA LEU A 771 -13.82 14.83 -38.14
C LEU A 771 -13.01 15.92 -37.41
N ASP A 772 -12.44 16.88 -38.13
CA ASP A 772 -11.68 17.97 -37.52
C ASP A 772 -12.58 18.89 -36.69
N LEU A 773 -13.77 19.23 -37.22
CA LEU A 773 -14.75 20.02 -36.47
C LEU A 773 -15.27 19.27 -35.25
N LEU A 774 -15.54 17.98 -35.38
CA LEU A 774 -15.98 17.14 -34.27
C LEU A 774 -14.91 17.10 -33.17
N ASN A 775 -13.65 16.85 -33.54
CA ASN A 775 -12.52 16.86 -32.61
C ASN A 775 -12.38 18.23 -31.92
N ILE A 776 -12.59 19.34 -32.62
CA ILE A 776 -12.58 20.68 -32.01
C ILE A 776 -13.70 20.83 -30.98
N ILE A 777 -14.91 20.36 -31.29
CA ILE A 777 -16.06 20.42 -30.38
C ILE A 777 -15.80 19.55 -29.14
N GLU A 778 -15.37 18.30 -29.33
CA GLU A 778 -15.08 17.37 -28.24
C GLU A 778 -13.94 17.88 -27.35
N ASN A 779 -12.89 18.48 -27.92
CA ASN A 779 -11.83 19.13 -27.13
C ASN A 779 -12.34 20.33 -26.32
N ARG A 780 -13.33 21.08 -26.84
CA ARG A 780 -13.98 22.17 -26.10
C ARG A 780 -14.87 21.65 -24.99
N GLN A 781 -15.62 20.57 -25.23
CA GLN A 781 -16.41 19.89 -24.19
C GLN A 781 -15.51 19.39 -23.07
N PHE A 782 -14.42 18.72 -23.44
CA PHE A 782 -13.42 18.27 -22.49
C PHE A 782 -12.89 19.44 -21.66
N SER A 783 -12.45 20.53 -22.31
CA SER A 783 -11.94 21.72 -21.62
C SER A 783 -12.97 22.36 -20.68
N ARG A 784 -14.24 22.50 -21.12
CA ARG A 784 -15.32 23.03 -20.27
C ARG A 784 -15.59 22.12 -19.08
N SER A 785 -15.57 20.80 -19.26
CA SER A 785 -15.77 19.83 -18.17
C SER A 785 -14.67 19.90 -17.10
N VAL A 786 -13.42 20.25 -17.46
CA VAL A 786 -12.33 20.49 -16.48
C VAL A 786 -12.55 21.81 -15.74
N MET A 787 -13.05 22.87 -16.41
CA MET A 787 -13.44 24.13 -15.75
C MET A 787 -14.51 23.93 -14.68
N LEU A 788 -15.46 23.01 -14.92
CA LEU A 788 -16.54 22.74 -13.99
C LEU A 788 -16.08 22.02 -12.72
N ILE A 789 -14.85 21.50 -12.60
CA ILE A 789 -14.41 20.77 -11.39
C ILE A 789 -14.58 21.59 -10.09
N GLU A 790 -14.43 22.91 -10.15
CA GLU A 790 -14.61 23.83 -9.01
C GLU A 790 -16.05 24.30 -8.79
N ASP A 791 -16.99 23.92 -9.66
CA ASP A 791 -18.40 24.31 -9.54
C ASP A 791 -19.08 23.53 -8.39
N ASP A 792 -19.73 24.27 -7.48
CA ASP A 792 -20.38 23.77 -6.27
C ASP A 792 -21.92 23.69 -6.37
N THR A 793 -22.50 24.00 -7.55
CA THR A 793 -23.96 24.02 -7.77
C THR A 793 -24.62 22.71 -7.39
N TYR A 794 -24.00 21.58 -7.72
CA TYR A 794 -24.54 20.26 -7.38
C TYR A 794 -24.56 19.99 -5.87
N VAL A 795 -23.64 20.58 -5.10
CA VAL A 795 -23.62 20.47 -3.64
C VAL A 795 -24.78 21.26 -3.04
N LYS A 796 -25.05 22.46 -3.58
CA LYS A 796 -26.19 23.29 -3.18
C LYS A 796 -27.52 22.61 -3.49
N LEU A 797 -27.67 22.03 -4.69
CA LEU A 797 -28.88 21.28 -5.06
C LEU A 797 -29.13 20.08 -4.12
N ALA A 798 -28.10 19.32 -3.77
CA ALA A 798 -28.22 18.22 -2.82
C ALA A 798 -28.58 18.71 -1.40
N GLN A 799 -28.06 19.88 -1.00
CA GLN A 799 -28.42 20.51 0.26
C GLN A 799 -29.89 20.92 0.29
N ASP A 800 -30.37 21.55 -0.79
CA ASP A 800 -31.76 21.99 -0.93
C ASP A 800 -32.74 20.80 -0.93
N GLU A 801 -32.38 19.68 -1.57
CA GLU A 801 -33.15 18.44 -1.54
C GLU A 801 -33.28 17.88 -0.11
N TYR A 802 -32.14 17.78 0.60
CA TYR A 802 -32.12 17.35 2.00
C TYR A 802 -32.99 18.25 2.89
N LEU A 803 -32.81 19.57 2.83
CA LEU A 803 -33.55 20.54 3.64
C LEU A 803 -35.05 20.54 3.31
N GLY A 804 -35.40 20.31 2.04
CA GLY A 804 -36.79 20.16 1.59
C GLY A 804 -37.46 18.95 2.26
N LEU A 805 -36.82 17.78 2.22
CA LEU A 805 -37.31 16.55 2.84
C LEU A 805 -37.37 16.65 4.38
N GLU A 806 -36.38 17.30 4.99
CA GLU A 806 -36.39 17.59 6.44
C GLU A 806 -37.59 18.46 6.83
N GLY A 807 -37.87 19.51 6.04
CA GLY A 807 -39.05 20.36 6.25
C GLY A 807 -40.38 19.63 6.05
N GLU A 808 -40.47 18.68 5.12
CA GLU A 808 -41.65 17.82 4.94
C GLU A 808 -41.86 16.86 6.12
N LEU A 809 -40.78 16.25 6.63
CA LEU A 809 -40.84 15.42 7.82
C LEU A 809 -41.35 16.21 9.02
N GLN A 810 -40.78 17.39 9.30
CA GLN A 810 -41.21 18.23 10.42
C GLN A 810 -42.72 18.60 10.35
N LYS A 811 -43.25 18.84 9.15
CA LYS A 811 -44.70 19.07 8.93
C LYS A 811 -45.55 17.83 9.19
N LEU A 812 -45.06 16.64 8.86
CA LEU A 812 -45.76 15.38 9.17
C LEU A 812 -45.74 15.07 10.67
N CYS A 813 -44.60 15.29 11.34
CA CYS A 813 -44.45 15.11 12.79
C CYS A 813 -45.42 15.99 13.59
N SER A 814 -45.72 17.18 13.08
CA SER A 814 -46.61 18.14 13.74
C SER A 814 -48.11 17.89 13.52
N THR A 815 -48.49 17.03 12.57
CA THR A 815 -49.90 16.86 12.15
C THR A 815 -50.52 15.49 12.43
N LYS A 816 -49.74 14.42 12.66
CA LYS A 816 -50.25 13.06 12.93
C LYS A 816 -49.34 12.26 13.89
N PRO A 817 -49.88 11.26 14.63
CA PRO A 817 -49.04 10.30 15.36
C PRO A 817 -48.18 9.48 14.38
N PHE A 818 -46.92 9.31 14.76
CA PHE A 818 -45.79 8.81 13.96
C PHE A 818 -45.88 7.28 13.71
N SER A 819 -46.94 6.80 13.05
CA SER A 819 -47.14 5.36 12.76
C SER A 819 -47.56 5.04 11.32
N SER A 820 -47.58 6.03 10.42
CA SER A 820 -47.92 5.77 9.00
C SER A 820 -46.69 5.30 8.22
N ALA A 821 -46.86 4.29 7.36
CA ALA A 821 -45.81 3.77 6.48
C ALA A 821 -45.16 4.86 5.60
N ALA A 822 -45.91 5.92 5.28
CA ALA A 822 -45.41 7.09 4.55
C ALA A 822 -44.34 7.87 5.34
N GLY A 823 -44.48 7.99 6.67
CA GLY A 823 -43.49 8.67 7.52
C GLY A 823 -42.17 7.90 7.60
N ALA A 824 -42.24 6.57 7.73
CA ALA A 824 -41.04 5.72 7.74
C ALA A 824 -40.28 5.77 6.41
N SER A 825 -41.00 5.73 5.28
CA SER A 825 -40.41 5.90 3.94
C SER A 825 -39.72 7.26 3.80
N LEU A 826 -40.37 8.34 4.25
CA LEU A 826 -39.81 9.69 4.18
C LEU A 826 -38.56 9.87 5.08
N CYS A 827 -38.51 9.20 6.24
CA CYS A 827 -37.30 9.19 7.09
C CYS A 827 -36.11 8.60 6.34
N VAL A 828 -36.32 7.47 5.66
CA VAL A 828 -35.28 6.78 4.87
C VAL A 828 -34.84 7.65 3.70
N THR A 829 -35.75 8.26 2.94
CA THR A 829 -35.37 9.12 1.81
C THR A 829 -34.61 10.36 2.28
N ARG A 830 -35.01 10.97 3.40
CA ARG A 830 -34.27 12.08 4.01
C ARG A 830 -32.88 11.66 4.49
N ASP A 831 -32.73 10.48 5.10
CA ASP A 831 -31.41 9.98 5.54
C ASP A 831 -30.48 9.76 4.32
N ILE A 832 -31.01 9.20 3.23
CA ILE A 832 -30.27 9.05 1.96
C ILE A 832 -29.85 10.43 1.42
N ALA A 833 -30.78 11.41 1.40
CA ALA A 833 -30.49 12.76 0.92
C ALA A 833 -29.43 13.49 1.77
N TYR A 834 -29.47 13.32 3.09
CA TYR A 834 -28.45 13.83 4.01
C TYR A 834 -27.06 13.29 3.67
N TYR A 835 -26.93 11.97 3.47
CA TYR A 835 -25.66 11.36 3.11
C TYR A 835 -25.22 11.71 1.69
N ASN A 836 -26.16 11.85 0.74
CA ASN A 836 -25.86 12.35 -0.61
C ASN A 836 -25.21 13.74 -0.53
N PHE A 837 -25.82 14.66 0.22
CA PHE A 837 -25.26 16.00 0.45
C PHE A 837 -23.85 15.94 1.08
N ARG A 838 -23.66 15.16 2.15
CA ARG A 838 -22.34 15.06 2.82
C ARG A 838 -21.26 14.47 1.94
N LEU A 839 -21.56 13.39 1.22
CA LEU A 839 -20.62 12.74 0.30
C LEU A 839 -20.25 13.68 -0.86
N LEU A 840 -21.23 14.38 -1.45
CA LEU A 840 -21.01 15.35 -2.52
C LEU A 840 -20.23 16.59 -2.06
N LYS A 841 -20.50 17.08 -0.84
CA LYS A 841 -19.74 18.17 -0.20
C LYS A 841 -18.28 17.76 0.06
N ALA A 842 -18.05 16.56 0.60
CA ALA A 842 -16.71 16.04 0.82
C ALA A 842 -15.96 15.84 -0.51
N ARG A 843 -16.64 15.27 -1.52
CA ARG A 843 -16.14 15.14 -2.90
C ARG A 843 -15.66 16.48 -3.46
N HIS A 844 -16.46 17.54 -3.31
CA HIS A 844 -16.12 18.88 -3.76
C HIS A 844 -14.90 19.45 -3.03
N ALA A 845 -14.87 19.34 -1.70
CA ALA A 845 -13.76 19.83 -0.87
C ALA A 845 -12.41 19.20 -1.27
N ARG A 846 -12.40 17.91 -1.58
CA ARG A 846 -11.21 17.17 -2.05
C ARG A 846 -10.70 17.65 -3.42
N ARG A 847 -11.53 18.30 -4.24
CA ARG A 847 -11.15 18.79 -5.58
C ARG A 847 -10.81 20.29 -5.63
N ARG A 848 -11.28 21.08 -4.68
CA ARG A 848 -11.05 22.53 -4.61
C ARG A 848 -9.62 22.89 -4.17
N ILE A 849 -8.87 23.68 -4.93
CA ILE A 849 -7.57 24.22 -4.46
C ILE A 849 -7.82 25.28 -3.40
N ALA A 850 -7.41 25.02 -2.16
CA ALA A 850 -7.39 26.06 -1.14
C ALA A 850 -6.36 27.14 -1.51
N GLU A 851 -6.84 28.38 -1.62
CA GLU A 851 -6.00 29.57 -1.60
C GLU A 851 -5.20 29.53 -0.29
N VAL A 852 -3.88 29.35 -0.38
CA VAL A 852 -3.02 29.55 0.77
C VAL A 852 -2.73 31.03 0.76
N PRO A 853 -3.32 31.83 1.67
CA PRO A 853 -3.07 33.25 1.65
C PRO A 853 -1.58 33.49 1.90
N LEU A 854 -0.96 34.25 0.99
CA LEU A 854 0.41 34.73 1.11
C LEU A 854 0.44 35.87 2.12
N PHE A 855 0.05 35.62 3.37
CA PHE A 855 0.34 36.58 4.42
C PHE A 855 1.84 36.52 4.73
N PRO A 856 2.52 37.66 4.97
CA PRO A 856 3.78 37.67 5.69
C PRO A 856 3.43 37.23 7.10
N VAL A 857 3.52 35.93 7.35
CA VAL A 857 3.27 35.39 8.67
C VAL A 857 4.48 35.78 9.50
N ASP A 858 4.31 36.73 10.42
CA ASP A 858 5.32 37.11 11.40
C ASP A 858 5.84 35.83 12.07
N ASP A 859 7.05 35.41 11.70
CA ASP A 859 7.66 34.18 12.18
C ASP A 859 7.62 34.13 13.72
N GLU A 860 7.74 35.28 14.39
CA GLU A 860 7.74 35.43 15.85
C GLU A 860 6.43 35.03 16.56
N LYS A 861 5.25 35.19 15.94
CA LYS A 861 3.97 34.87 16.62
C LYS A 861 3.62 33.39 16.56
N LEU A 862 4.15 32.65 15.58
CA LEU A 862 3.88 31.22 15.40
C LEU A 862 4.84 30.29 16.15
N PHE A 863 5.94 30.82 16.70
CA PHE A 863 6.79 30.10 17.66
C PHE A 863 6.12 29.93 19.04
N SER A 864 4.95 30.54 19.29
CA SER A 864 4.30 30.54 20.60
C SER A 864 3.29 29.40 20.82
N LEU A 865 2.95 28.60 19.79
CA LEU A 865 2.17 27.38 19.96
C LEU A 865 3.09 26.21 20.34
N THR A 866 3.59 26.27 21.58
CA THR A 866 4.10 25.17 22.40
C THR A 866 4.90 24.08 21.67
N ASP A 867 6.04 24.47 21.11
CA ASP A 867 7.11 23.52 20.80
C ASP A 867 8.11 23.57 21.96
N GLU A 868 8.02 22.64 22.90
CA GLU A 868 9.12 22.25 23.80
C GLU A 868 10.27 21.65 22.95
N TYR A 869 10.89 22.44 22.09
CA TYR A 869 12.14 22.12 21.43
C TYR A 869 13.24 22.92 22.10
N VAL A 870 14.09 22.22 22.86
CA VAL A 870 15.39 22.74 23.29
C VAL A 870 16.19 23.04 22.03
N ALA A 871 16.22 24.31 21.62
CA ALA A 871 17.11 24.77 20.56
C ALA A 871 18.56 24.55 21.02
N ILE A 872 19.28 23.64 20.36
CA ILE A 872 20.71 23.40 20.65
C ILE A 872 21.52 24.56 20.04
N PRO A 873 22.40 25.23 20.80
CA PRO A 873 23.27 26.26 20.25
C PRO A 873 24.11 25.69 19.10
N THR A 874 24.13 26.37 17.95
CA THR A 874 24.87 25.99 16.74
C THR A 874 26.34 25.65 17.01
N LYS A 875 26.98 26.34 17.97
CA LYS A 875 28.35 26.07 18.43
C LYS A 875 28.58 24.64 18.93
N VAL A 876 27.58 24.01 19.57
CA VAL A 876 27.67 22.63 20.08
C VAL A 876 27.65 21.64 18.93
N VAL A 877 26.72 21.82 17.98
CA VAL A 877 26.62 20.99 16.77
C VAL A 877 27.90 21.13 15.94
N GLU A 878 28.40 22.34 15.75
CA GLU A 878 29.65 22.59 15.01
C GLU A 878 30.87 21.93 15.65
N SER A 879 30.94 21.89 16.98
CA SER A 879 32.02 21.19 17.70
C SER A 879 32.00 19.67 17.49
N ARG A 880 30.79 19.08 17.44
CA ARG A 880 30.61 17.64 17.19
C ARG A 880 30.87 17.28 15.74
N VAL A 881 30.39 18.08 14.81
CA VAL A 881 30.67 17.94 13.37
C VAL A 881 32.17 18.04 13.08
N ARG A 882 32.90 18.90 13.79
CA ARG A 882 34.36 19.03 13.66
C ARG A 882 35.10 17.74 14.05
N ASN A 883 34.53 16.94 14.95
CA ASN A 883 35.14 15.72 15.49
C ASN A 883 34.47 14.44 14.95
N ASP A 884 33.48 14.55 14.07
CA ASP A 884 32.79 13.41 13.44
C ASP A 884 33.64 12.88 12.26
N PRO A 885 34.07 11.61 12.30
CA PRO A 885 34.97 11.05 11.29
C PRO A 885 34.41 11.09 9.87
N PHE A 886 33.10 10.89 9.72
CA PHE A 886 32.43 10.91 8.43
C PHE A 886 32.32 12.34 7.86
N SER A 887 32.05 13.32 8.72
CA SER A 887 32.06 14.75 8.35
C SER A 887 33.45 15.23 7.91
N LEU A 888 34.53 14.73 8.53
CA LEU A 888 35.90 15.02 8.13
C LEU A 888 36.29 14.34 6.80
N PHE A 889 35.86 13.09 6.60
CA PHE A 889 35.98 12.35 5.34
C PHE A 889 35.34 13.11 4.18
N LEU A 890 34.08 13.53 4.32
CA LEU A 890 33.35 14.29 3.29
C LEU A 890 34.03 15.62 2.96
N LYS A 891 34.56 16.32 3.97
CA LYS A 891 35.28 17.59 3.80
C LYS A 891 36.62 17.43 3.09
N GLN A 892 37.32 16.31 3.30
CA GLN A 892 38.57 16.01 2.61
C GLN A 892 38.32 15.57 1.16
N ASN A 893 37.30 14.76 0.90
CA ASN A 893 36.88 14.43 -0.47
C ASN A 893 36.40 15.67 -1.22
N GLU A 894 35.73 16.62 -0.55
CA GLU A 894 35.37 17.90 -1.18
C GLU A 894 36.61 18.71 -1.58
N ARG A 895 37.70 18.62 -0.81
CA ARG A 895 38.98 19.27 -1.14
C ARG A 895 39.72 18.57 -2.28
N ALA A 896 39.72 17.24 -2.31
CA ALA A 896 40.33 16.46 -3.39
C ALA A 896 39.61 16.64 -4.74
N VAL A 897 38.27 16.81 -4.71
CA VAL A 897 37.45 17.00 -5.90
C VAL A 897 37.50 18.44 -6.42
N LYS A 898 37.82 19.44 -5.57
CA LYS A 898 37.99 20.85 -5.99
C LYS A 898 39.09 21.05 -7.05
N ASP A 899 40.04 20.14 -7.15
CA ASP A 899 41.09 20.16 -8.19
C ASP A 899 40.64 19.47 -9.50
N SER A 900 39.41 18.94 -9.55
CA SER A 900 38.81 18.27 -10.71
C SER A 900 37.49 18.95 -11.15
N THR A 901 37.17 18.89 -12.44
CA THR A 901 36.02 19.57 -13.09
C THR A 901 34.62 19.04 -12.72
N LEU A 902 34.48 18.25 -11.64
CA LEU A 902 33.23 17.58 -11.23
C LEU A 902 32.45 18.37 -10.17
N ALA A 903 31.80 19.46 -10.60
CA ALA A 903 30.94 20.30 -9.74
C ALA A 903 29.79 19.51 -9.07
N ALA A 904 29.23 18.51 -9.76
CA ALA A 904 28.14 17.68 -9.25
C ALA A 904 28.57 16.76 -8.08
N HIS A 905 29.79 16.23 -8.12
CA HIS A 905 30.33 15.41 -7.04
C HIS A 905 30.60 16.27 -5.79
N THR A 906 31.11 17.48 -5.99
CA THR A 906 31.28 18.49 -4.92
C THR A 906 29.94 18.85 -4.25
N LEU A 907 28.86 19.03 -5.03
CA LEU A 907 27.52 19.33 -4.49
C LEU A 907 26.95 18.16 -3.67
N ARG A 908 27.16 16.91 -4.10
CA ARG A 908 26.75 15.71 -3.34
C ARG A 908 27.53 15.54 -2.05
N LEU A 909 28.83 15.82 -2.05
CA LEU A 909 29.66 15.81 -0.85
C LEU A 909 29.18 16.86 0.17
N ARG A 910 28.76 18.03 -0.31
CA ARG A 910 28.16 19.06 0.55
C ARG A 910 26.79 18.66 1.09
N SER A 911 25.91 18.09 0.26
CA SER A 911 24.59 17.65 0.69
C SER A 911 24.66 16.51 1.71
N THR A 912 25.53 15.52 1.49
CA THR A 912 25.78 14.43 2.45
C THR A 912 26.41 14.96 3.75
N ALA A 913 27.27 15.99 3.66
CA ALA A 913 27.82 16.62 4.86
C ALA A 913 26.72 17.36 5.64
N GLU A 914 25.80 18.07 4.99
CA GLU A 914 24.68 18.74 5.65
C GLU A 914 23.71 17.76 6.30
N VAL A 915 23.37 16.65 5.64
CA VAL A 915 22.55 15.58 6.24
C VAL A 915 23.22 15.01 7.49
N ARG A 916 24.53 14.75 7.44
CA ARG A 916 25.26 14.26 8.62
C ARG A 916 25.29 15.31 9.75
N ARG A 917 25.39 16.60 9.43
CA ARG A 917 25.28 17.69 10.43
C ARG A 917 23.91 17.70 11.11
N GLN A 918 22.84 17.50 10.34
CA GLN A 918 21.48 17.42 10.88
C GLN A 918 21.30 16.18 11.77
N GLN A 919 21.81 15.02 11.34
CA GLN A 919 21.80 13.80 12.16
C GLN A 919 22.56 13.99 13.48
N ILE A 920 23.72 14.66 13.47
CA ILE A 920 24.47 14.97 14.68
C ILE A 920 23.66 15.89 15.62
N ALA A 921 22.93 16.86 15.06
CA ALA A 921 22.04 17.71 15.85
C ALA A 921 20.89 16.90 16.47
N GLU A 922 20.27 15.99 15.72
CA GLU A 922 19.21 15.12 16.22
C GLU A 922 19.71 14.11 17.26
N GLU A 923 20.88 13.51 17.06
CA GLU A 923 21.54 12.62 18.02
C GLU A 923 21.81 13.37 19.34
N GLU A 924 22.24 14.64 19.27
CA GLU A 924 22.40 15.49 20.45
C GLU A 924 21.07 15.81 21.14
N VAL A 925 20.01 16.12 20.39
CA VAL A 925 18.65 16.30 20.96
C VAL A 925 18.20 15.02 21.66
N LYS A 926 18.41 13.86 21.05
CA LYS A 926 18.08 12.55 21.64
C LYS A 926 18.90 12.29 22.91
N MET A 927 20.20 12.57 22.89
CA MET A 927 21.09 12.44 24.05
C MET A 927 20.68 13.37 25.20
N GLN A 928 20.31 14.62 24.92
CA GLN A 928 19.80 15.55 25.92
C GLN A 928 18.45 15.11 26.49
N ARG A 929 17.54 14.57 25.65
CA ARG A 929 16.28 13.97 26.11
C ARG A 929 16.52 12.77 27.02
N VAL A 930 17.46 11.90 26.69
CA VAL A 930 17.83 10.74 27.52
C VAL A 930 18.45 11.23 28.84
N SER A 931 19.36 12.19 28.80
CA SER A 931 19.96 12.80 29.99
C SER A 931 18.90 13.43 30.89
N LYS A 932 17.96 14.21 30.32
CA LYS A 932 16.88 14.86 31.05
C LYS A 932 15.85 13.87 31.58
N ARG A 933 15.58 12.77 30.86
CA ARG A 933 14.77 11.64 31.37
C ARG A 933 15.45 10.95 32.55
N ARG A 934 16.77 10.72 32.48
CA ARG A 934 17.56 10.16 33.59
C ARG A 934 17.55 11.10 34.79
N GLU A 935 17.72 12.40 34.56
CA GLU A 935 17.64 13.44 35.60
C GLU A 935 16.24 13.52 36.22
N ASN A 936 15.18 13.46 35.42
CA ASN A 936 13.79 13.43 35.89
C ASN A 936 13.46 12.15 36.65
N ALA A 937 13.99 11.01 36.22
CA ALA A 937 13.86 9.74 36.93
C ALA A 937 14.62 9.78 38.27
N ALA A 938 15.84 10.33 38.28
CA ALA A 938 16.64 10.49 39.48
C ALA A 938 16.03 11.50 40.47
N THR A 939 15.47 12.62 40.01
CA THR A 939 14.76 13.59 40.85
C THR A 939 13.45 13.03 41.42
N ARG A 940 12.72 12.21 40.66
CA ARG A 940 11.55 11.47 41.18
C ARG A 940 11.95 10.44 42.24
N LYS A 941 13.06 9.73 42.02
CA LYS A 941 13.56 8.70 42.94
C LYS A 941 14.23 9.29 44.19
N TYR A 942 14.85 10.46 44.07
CA TYR A 942 15.62 11.12 45.13
C TYR A 942 15.28 12.63 45.25
N PRO A 943 14.07 12.99 45.71
CA PRO A 943 13.60 14.39 45.72
C PRO A 943 14.49 15.34 46.53
N MET A 944 15.18 14.83 47.56
CA MET A 944 16.05 15.60 48.46
C MET A 944 17.36 16.05 47.81
N LEU A 945 17.77 15.40 46.72
CA LEU A 945 18.99 15.72 45.97
C LEU A 945 18.72 16.57 44.73
N ARG A 946 17.49 17.11 44.60
CA ARG A 946 17.05 17.91 43.45
C ARG A 946 18.01 19.04 43.07
N THR A 947 18.60 19.69 44.06
CA THR A 947 19.56 20.80 43.88
C THR A 947 20.96 20.34 43.45
N PHE A 948 21.29 19.05 43.57
CA PHE A 948 22.59 18.48 43.22
C PHE A 948 22.63 17.79 41.85
N PHE A 949 21.47 17.40 41.29
CA PHE A 949 21.41 16.67 40.02
C PHE A 949 21.91 17.45 38.80
N GLU A 950 21.79 18.78 38.81
CA GLU A 950 22.38 19.64 37.77
C GLU A 950 23.92 19.55 37.75
N SER A 951 24.56 19.28 38.88
CA SER A 951 26.03 19.12 38.98
C SER A 951 26.49 17.72 38.56
N LEU A 952 25.70 16.69 38.86
CA LEU A 952 25.98 15.29 38.52
C LEU A 952 25.84 15.03 37.02
N SER A 953 24.83 15.63 36.38
CA SER A 953 24.61 15.55 34.93
C SER A 953 25.73 16.24 34.15
N ARG A 954 26.22 17.40 34.62
CA ARG A 954 27.38 18.09 34.05
C ARG A 954 28.67 17.27 34.12
N ASN A 955 28.85 16.47 35.17
CA ASN A 955 30.04 15.66 35.40
C ASN A 955 29.92 14.19 34.95
N LYS A 956 28.77 13.79 34.37
CA LYS A 956 28.48 12.41 33.93
C LYS A 956 28.65 11.34 35.01
N ILE A 957 28.31 11.66 36.26
CA ILE A 957 28.41 10.74 37.40
C ILE A 957 27.07 9.99 37.53
N ASP A 958 27.08 8.67 37.39
CA ASP A 958 25.89 7.82 37.62
C ASP A 958 25.91 7.31 39.07
N LEU A 959 24.96 7.80 39.87
CA LEU A 959 24.85 7.40 41.28
C LEU A 959 24.45 5.92 41.47
N ASN A 960 23.95 5.25 40.41
CA ASN A 960 23.63 3.82 40.49
C ASN A 960 24.87 2.93 40.36
N ASP A 961 26.02 3.48 39.95
CA ASP A 961 27.29 2.75 39.88
C ASP A 961 28.16 2.96 41.14
N ASP A 962 27.80 3.93 41.99
CA ASP A 962 28.52 4.24 43.22
C ASP A 962 28.08 3.35 44.40
N LYS A 963 29.02 2.52 44.88
CA LYS A 963 28.75 1.50 45.90
C LYS A 963 28.33 2.08 47.25
N GLU A 964 28.85 3.26 47.62
CA GLU A 964 28.55 3.89 48.90
C GLU A 964 27.16 4.52 48.89
N THR A 965 26.77 5.12 47.77
CA THR A 965 25.42 5.62 47.54
C THR A 965 24.37 4.50 47.57
N LEU A 966 24.66 3.35 46.93
CA LEU A 966 23.77 2.18 46.98
C LEU A 966 23.60 1.61 48.41
N ARG A 967 24.68 1.62 49.21
CA ARG A 967 24.64 1.17 50.60
C ARG A 967 23.75 2.06 51.47
N LEU A 968 23.92 3.39 51.40
CA LEU A 968 23.11 4.34 52.16
C LEU A 968 21.62 4.29 51.80
N LEU A 969 21.30 3.98 50.54
CA LEU A 969 19.92 3.79 50.10
C LEU A 969 19.30 2.52 50.67
N SER A 970 20.06 1.42 50.72
CA SER A 970 19.63 0.18 51.36
C SER A 970 19.39 0.37 52.86
N GLU A 971 20.24 1.14 53.56
CA GLU A 971 20.07 1.46 54.98
C GLU A 971 18.81 2.32 55.21
N ARG A 972 18.53 3.29 54.34
CA ARG A 972 17.30 4.09 54.38
C ARG A 972 16.04 3.26 54.11
N GLU A 973 16.06 2.39 53.09
CA GLU A 973 14.92 1.52 52.80
C GLU A 973 14.62 0.59 53.98
N ALA A 974 15.65 0.09 54.67
CA ALA A 974 15.48 -0.68 55.90
C ALA A 974 14.87 0.13 57.07
N LEU A 975 15.15 1.43 57.14
CA LEU A 975 14.57 2.35 58.15
C LEU A 975 13.13 2.79 57.83
N LEU A 976 12.71 2.73 56.56
CA LEU A 976 11.36 3.10 56.11
C LEU A 976 10.36 1.94 56.20
N VAL A 977 10.82 0.71 56.44
CA VAL A 977 9.93 -0.42 56.71
C VAL A 977 9.36 -0.27 58.13
N PRO A 978 8.03 -0.12 58.30
CA PRO A 978 7.45 0.01 59.63
C PRO A 978 7.67 -1.28 60.43
N SER A 979 8.08 -1.16 61.69
CA SER A 979 8.25 -2.35 62.56
C SER A 979 6.92 -3.12 62.69
N ALA A 980 6.98 -4.45 62.77
CA ALA A 980 5.80 -5.32 62.83
C ALA A 980 4.85 -4.94 63.99
N SER A 981 5.41 -4.47 65.11
CA SER A 981 4.67 -3.94 66.27
C SER A 981 3.86 -2.67 65.95
N LEU A 982 4.36 -1.80 65.06
CA LEU A 982 3.72 -0.54 64.70
C LEU A 982 2.55 -0.75 63.72
N LEU A 983 2.71 -1.70 62.79
CA LEU A 983 1.63 -2.14 61.88
C LEU A 983 0.50 -2.89 62.61
N GLN A 984 0.81 -3.59 63.69
CA GLN A 984 -0.19 -4.26 64.53
C GLN A 984 -1.01 -3.27 65.38
N SER A 985 -0.40 -2.15 65.73
CA SER A 985 -1.01 -1.11 66.58
C SER A 985 -1.87 -0.12 65.77
N TYR A 986 -1.51 0.13 64.50
CA TYR A 986 -2.15 1.13 63.65
C TYR A 986 -2.29 0.61 62.19
N PRO A 987 -3.30 -0.23 61.90
CA PRO A 987 -3.45 -0.89 60.61
C PRO A 987 -3.82 0.04 59.44
N HIS A 988 -4.12 1.32 59.70
CA HIS A 988 -4.49 2.33 58.69
C HIS A 988 -3.29 3.09 58.13
N ILE A 989 -2.08 2.88 58.66
CA ILE A 989 -0.86 3.47 58.10
C ILE A 989 -0.47 2.64 56.88
N GLY A 990 -0.78 3.15 55.68
CA GLY A 990 -0.41 2.53 54.40
C GLY A 990 1.10 2.48 54.17
N ARG A 991 1.54 1.52 53.35
CA ARG A 991 2.95 1.29 52.96
C ARG A 991 3.61 2.51 52.34
#